data_AF-A0AAD4YHL4-F1
#
_entry.id   AF-A0AAD4YHL4-F1
#
_cell.length_a   1.000
_cell.length_b   1.000
_cell.length_c   1.000
_cell.angle_alpha   90.00
_cell.angle_beta   90.00
_cell.angle_gamma   90.00
#
_symmetry.space_group_name_H-M   'P 1'
#
loop_
_entity.id
_entity.type
_entity.pdbx_description
1 polymer ?
#
loop_
_entity_poly.entity_id
_entity_poly.type
_entity_poly.pdbx_seq_one_letter_code
_entity_poly.pdbx_strand_id
1 'polypeptide(L)'
;MLSPGSDCGSDQRCTPAPRRGTGRPSLPLKTLWKSTRCRVVPWRVGGDDEGPMILDWLNPGALGVNLVVEETKTKVKHVIKQVECIDEHQANEALEELMPLLKLQHAHISIYQELFIMWNSETSSLFLCLVMEHHEGSFQNVIEKNRAAKTAMDSEWLQNMLGQVLDAVDYLHHLDVIHRNLKPSNIALVSNDHCKLQDLSSNTLMTDKAKWNVRVEEDPFQKSWMAPEALSFSFSQKSDVWSLGCIILDMASCSFLDTLGAMRLRRSIRSSPASLSGVLRTMEERKVPDAKTFQALLPLMLQADPAERVTVRDVIHFTFVRSNFRSSGIAQVLRRQVVPEFVIDMLLESNVASIFGLPWPAELVEVLLTVMKQHQRILDIQLRACTLLLRTLGQALAQDAAATVANTSTIAAVLLSVLQSHPVEEQLLATVYSLLTIVASQGLAMDELQRAGLFEDILKRLDSLPRNRDICIHGLSLLWALLVDAIIVNKAPLERAPALVAEVLATFPGDAEVAEAGCAVLWLLSLLGEQLGAQGRRAGRAPGHRCAGPSTGCIQEQECAEVVDLLLQSIRLHQDRVLLVNNAYHGLASLAKVSELAALQVVLPRETGGGLDLIRETYQLHCDDPEVVESVCLLLAYLAAYSEDPAHGCGGGEGRNALGQAPCS
;
A
#
# COMPACT_ATOMS: atom_id res chain seq x y z
N MET A 1 29.49 67.91 -32.62
CA MET A 1 30.76 67.62 -33.32
C MET A 1 30.69 66.19 -33.83
N LEU A 2 30.70 66.06 -35.16
CA LEU A 2 31.14 64.92 -35.97
C LEU A 2 30.42 63.55 -35.83
N SER A 3 29.50 63.30 -36.76
CA SER A 3 29.55 62.10 -37.62
C SER A 3 30.53 62.38 -38.80
N PRO A 4 30.92 61.46 -39.72
CA PRO A 4 30.31 60.16 -40.10
C PRO A 4 31.30 59.04 -40.58
N GLY A 5 30.74 57.96 -41.15
CA GLY A 5 31.39 57.02 -42.08
C GLY A 5 30.83 55.59 -41.93
N SER A 6 29.70 55.18 -42.51
CA SER A 6 29.28 55.00 -43.93
C SER A 6 29.84 53.76 -44.64
N ASP A 7 28.93 53.13 -45.40
CA ASP A 7 29.09 52.14 -46.49
C ASP A 7 29.06 50.64 -46.14
N CYS A 8 28.38 49.75 -46.89
CA CYS A 8 27.36 49.84 -47.96
C CYS A 8 26.94 48.39 -48.33
N GLY A 9 25.77 48.24 -48.97
CA GLY A 9 25.34 47.06 -49.76
C GLY A 9 24.09 46.37 -49.21
N SER A 10 22.84 46.71 -49.54
CA SER A 10 22.15 46.79 -50.85
C SER A 10 22.10 45.42 -51.56
N ASP A 11 21.02 44.92 -52.19
CA ASP A 11 19.66 45.40 -52.45
C ASP A 11 18.87 44.24 -53.13
N GLN A 12 17.58 44.48 -53.46
CA GLN A 12 16.68 43.76 -54.39
C GLN A 12 15.82 42.60 -53.82
N ARG A 13 14.50 42.72 -53.63
CA ARG A 13 13.34 43.02 -54.52
C ARG A 13 12.84 41.86 -55.41
N CYS A 14 11.50 41.73 -55.39
CA CYS A 14 10.56 41.27 -56.42
C CYS A 14 9.97 39.84 -56.34
N THR A 15 8.66 39.82 -56.04
CA THR A 15 7.59 38.82 -56.31
C THR A 15 7.57 38.32 -57.77
N PRO A 16 7.08 37.09 -58.14
CA PRO A 16 5.62 36.85 -58.34
C PRO A 16 5.05 35.37 -58.32
N ALA A 17 3.78 35.23 -57.88
CA ALA A 17 2.64 34.48 -58.48
C ALA A 17 2.66 32.91 -58.67
N PRO A 18 1.54 32.23 -59.05
CA PRO A 18 0.96 31.09 -58.32
C PRO A 18 1.06 29.73 -59.05
N ARG A 19 1.04 28.60 -58.31
CA ARG A 19 0.72 27.28 -58.89
C ARG A 19 -0.06 26.37 -57.93
N ARG A 20 -1.18 25.87 -58.45
CA ARG A 20 -1.92 24.70 -57.95
C ARG A 20 -0.98 23.48 -57.93
N GLY A 21 -0.95 22.79 -56.80
CA GLY A 21 -0.30 21.50 -56.64
C GLY A 21 -1.05 20.73 -55.57
N THR A 22 -1.85 19.77 -56.00
CA THR A 22 -2.54 18.77 -55.18
C THR A 22 -1.55 18.09 -54.24
N GLY A 23 -1.75 18.24 -52.94
CA GLY A 23 -0.94 17.60 -51.93
C GLY A 23 -1.51 17.86 -50.55
N ARG A 24 -2.56 17.12 -50.20
CA ARG A 24 -2.91 16.88 -48.79
C ARG A 24 -1.67 16.36 -48.07
N PRO A 25 -1.21 16.96 -46.95
CA PRO A 25 -0.71 16.16 -45.85
C PRO A 25 -1.91 15.82 -44.98
N SER A 26 -2.74 14.92 -45.47
CA SER A 26 -3.68 14.18 -44.63
C SER A 26 -2.90 13.04 -44.01
N LEU A 27 -2.33 13.28 -42.84
CA LEU A 27 -1.89 12.26 -41.89
C LEU A 27 -2.49 12.62 -40.52
N PRO A 28 -2.96 11.63 -39.75
CA PRO A 28 -4.38 11.56 -39.47
C PRO A 28 -4.70 11.94 -38.01
N LEU A 29 -5.65 12.85 -37.88
CA LEU A 29 -6.52 13.16 -36.72
C LEU A 29 -7.30 11.93 -36.15
N LYS A 30 -6.74 10.71 -36.19
CA LYS A 30 -7.42 9.46 -35.80
C LYS A 30 -6.65 8.60 -34.80
N THR A 31 -5.39 8.88 -34.51
CA THR A 31 -4.52 7.93 -33.77
C THR A 31 -4.34 8.22 -32.29
N LEU A 32 -4.72 9.40 -31.77
CA LEU A 32 -4.73 9.67 -30.31
C LEU A 32 -6.15 9.64 -29.68
N TRP A 33 -7.21 9.63 -30.50
CA TRP A 33 -8.61 9.76 -30.05
C TRP A 33 -9.41 8.46 -29.95
N LYS A 34 -8.75 7.29 -30.00
CA LYS A 34 -9.45 5.99 -30.07
C LYS A 34 -9.29 5.05 -28.88
N SER A 35 -8.49 5.37 -27.86
CA SER A 35 -8.20 4.40 -26.77
C SER A 35 -8.47 4.87 -25.34
N THR A 36 -9.16 5.99 -25.14
CA THR A 36 -9.56 6.46 -23.80
C THR A 36 -10.86 7.24 -23.94
N ARG A 37 -11.67 7.37 -22.88
CA ARG A 37 -13.03 7.96 -22.85
C ARG A 37 -13.19 9.42 -23.40
N CYS A 38 -12.27 9.95 -24.18
CA CYS A 38 -12.46 11.18 -24.95
C CYS A 38 -13.20 10.87 -26.26
N ARG A 39 -14.49 11.16 -26.33
CA ARG A 39 -15.23 11.20 -27.60
C ARG A 39 -15.23 12.63 -28.14
N VAL A 40 -14.80 12.82 -29.39
CA VAL A 40 -15.27 13.96 -30.19
C VAL A 40 -16.70 13.62 -30.61
N VAL A 41 -17.68 13.93 -29.76
CA VAL A 41 -19.10 13.86 -30.15
C VAL A 41 -19.46 15.23 -30.71
N PRO A 42 -20.01 15.34 -31.94
CA PRO A 42 -20.69 16.56 -32.35
C PRO A 42 -21.92 16.72 -31.46
N TRP A 43 -21.77 17.47 -30.36
CA TRP A 43 -22.88 17.84 -29.49
C TRP A 43 -23.74 18.87 -30.23
N ARG A 44 -24.88 18.43 -30.75
CA ARG A 44 -25.88 19.35 -31.31
C ARG A 44 -26.70 19.93 -30.15
N VAL A 45 -26.45 21.19 -29.84
CA VAL A 45 -27.40 21.98 -29.07
C VAL A 45 -28.53 22.34 -30.03
N GLY A 46 -29.64 21.61 -29.95
CA GLY A 46 -30.87 21.88 -30.69
C GLY A 46 -31.21 20.84 -31.76
N GLY A 47 -32.41 20.25 -31.64
CA GLY A 47 -33.20 19.76 -32.78
C GLY A 47 -33.67 18.31 -32.72
N ASP A 48 -32.87 17.37 -32.20
CA ASP A 48 -33.17 15.94 -32.30
C ASP A 48 -33.21 15.28 -30.91
N ASP A 49 -34.24 14.46 -30.65
CA ASP A 49 -34.66 13.81 -29.38
C ASP A 49 -33.61 12.94 -28.62
N GLU A 50 -32.33 13.00 -28.97
CA GLU A 50 -31.28 12.15 -28.38
C GLU A 50 -30.17 12.89 -27.58
N GLY A 51 -30.18 14.22 -27.53
CA GLY A 51 -29.21 15.01 -26.74
C GLY A 51 -29.70 15.38 -25.33
N PRO A 52 -28.82 15.58 -24.34
CA PRO A 52 -29.21 16.05 -23.00
C PRO A 52 -29.81 17.47 -23.04
N MET A 53 -30.81 17.70 -22.19
CA MET A 53 -31.59 18.93 -22.14
C MET A 53 -30.90 19.96 -21.26
N ILE A 54 -30.71 21.19 -21.73
CA ILE A 54 -30.20 22.29 -20.91
C ILE A 54 -31.31 22.74 -19.95
N LEU A 55 -31.04 22.65 -18.66
CA LEU A 55 -31.96 23.03 -17.59
C LEU A 55 -31.75 24.48 -17.14
N ASP A 56 -30.50 24.90 -17.00
CA ASP A 56 -30.18 26.21 -16.42
C ASP A 56 -28.82 26.76 -16.91
N TRP A 57 -28.72 28.08 -16.95
CA TRP A 57 -27.50 28.83 -17.25
C TRP A 57 -27.02 29.47 -15.95
N LEU A 58 -25.97 28.91 -15.35
CA LEU A 58 -25.38 29.49 -14.15
C LEU A 58 -24.56 30.73 -14.51
N ASN A 59 -24.44 31.64 -13.55
CA ASN A 59 -23.69 32.89 -13.73
C ASN A 59 -22.29 32.63 -14.30
N PRO A 60 -21.83 33.44 -15.29
CA PRO A 60 -20.49 33.31 -15.85
C PRO A 60 -19.43 33.42 -14.74
N GLY A 61 -18.57 32.41 -14.63
CA GLY A 61 -17.38 32.47 -13.78
C GLY A 61 -16.19 33.05 -14.54
N ALA A 62 -15.10 33.36 -13.82
CA ALA A 62 -13.86 33.88 -14.41
C ALA A 62 -13.33 33.07 -15.60
N LEU A 63 -13.53 31.75 -15.58
CA LEU A 63 -13.03 30.83 -16.59
C LEU A 63 -14.06 30.44 -17.65
N GLY A 64 -15.33 30.82 -17.54
CA GLY A 64 -16.34 30.39 -18.51
C GLY A 64 -17.76 30.32 -17.97
N VAL A 65 -18.66 29.81 -18.79
CA VAL A 65 -20.09 29.65 -18.46
C VAL A 65 -20.35 28.23 -17.98
N ASN A 66 -21.13 28.08 -16.93
CA ASN A 66 -21.53 26.77 -16.40
C ASN A 66 -22.99 26.49 -16.81
N LEU A 67 -23.22 25.33 -17.43
CA LEU A 67 -24.53 24.89 -17.89
C LEU A 67 -24.98 23.70 -17.07
N VAL A 68 -26.18 23.73 -16.51
CA VAL A 68 -26.80 22.53 -15.93
C VAL A 68 -27.54 21.80 -17.05
N VAL A 69 -27.18 20.54 -17.26
CA VAL A 69 -27.80 19.69 -18.28
C VAL A 69 -28.36 18.42 -17.65
N GLU A 70 -29.45 17.91 -18.20
CA GLU A 70 -30.08 16.66 -17.79
C GLU A 70 -30.01 15.66 -18.94
N GLU A 71 -29.44 14.48 -18.66
CA GLU A 71 -29.46 13.40 -19.62
C GLU A 71 -30.89 12.90 -19.84
N THR A 72 -31.34 12.89 -21.11
CA THR A 72 -32.72 12.63 -21.48
C THR A 72 -33.21 11.25 -21.05
N LYS A 73 -32.33 10.24 -21.09
CA LYS A 73 -32.65 8.83 -20.76
C LYS A 73 -32.58 8.54 -19.26
N THR A 74 -31.52 8.97 -18.59
CA THR A 74 -31.25 8.60 -17.19
C THR A 74 -31.81 9.60 -16.19
N LYS A 75 -32.15 10.82 -16.64
CA LYS A 75 -32.54 11.95 -15.78
C LYS A 75 -31.45 12.38 -14.80
N VAL A 76 -30.20 11.98 -15.04
CA VAL A 76 -29.05 12.44 -14.26
C VAL A 76 -28.68 13.85 -14.69
N LYS A 77 -28.41 14.71 -13.71
CA LYS A 77 -27.97 16.10 -13.92
C LYS A 77 -26.45 16.19 -13.91
N HIS A 78 -25.93 16.98 -14.84
CA HIS A 78 -24.51 17.28 -14.97
C HIS A 78 -24.30 18.79 -15.07
N VAL A 79 -23.09 19.24 -14.76
CA VAL A 79 -22.64 20.59 -15.09
C VAL A 79 -21.64 20.50 -16.23
N ILE A 80 -21.84 21.30 -17.28
CA ILE A 80 -20.88 21.50 -18.35
C ILE A 80 -20.30 22.90 -18.22
N LYS A 81 -19.00 22.97 -17.91
CA LYS A 81 -18.26 24.23 -17.93
C LYS A 81 -17.69 24.46 -19.32
N GLN A 82 -18.12 25.53 -19.97
CA GLN A 82 -17.67 25.95 -21.29
C GLN A 82 -16.65 27.08 -21.16
N VAL A 83 -15.41 26.79 -21.54
CA VAL A 83 -14.30 27.74 -21.52
C VAL A 83 -13.94 28.11 -22.94
N GLU A 84 -14.11 29.38 -23.31
CA GLU A 84 -13.71 29.87 -24.61
C GLU A 84 -12.18 29.89 -24.75
N CYS A 85 -11.65 29.15 -25.71
CA CYS A 85 -10.24 29.13 -26.06
C CYS A 85 -9.94 30.17 -27.16
N ILE A 86 -8.73 30.72 -27.15
CA ILE A 86 -8.25 31.68 -28.16
C ILE A 86 -8.13 30.97 -29.52
N ASP A 87 -7.52 29.79 -29.50
CA ASP A 87 -7.27 28.98 -30.68
C ASP A 87 -7.22 27.48 -30.31
N GLU A 88 -7.02 26.64 -31.33
CA GLU A 88 -6.90 25.20 -31.18
C GLU A 88 -5.68 24.79 -30.36
N HIS A 89 -4.59 25.57 -30.41
CA HIS A 89 -3.37 25.26 -29.67
C HIS A 89 -3.59 25.41 -28.16
N GLN A 90 -4.17 26.52 -27.72
CA GLN A 90 -4.53 26.74 -26.31
C GLN A 90 -5.52 25.66 -25.81
N ALA A 91 -6.50 25.29 -26.65
CA ALA A 91 -7.46 24.26 -26.29
C ALA A 91 -6.81 22.89 -26.08
N ASN A 92 -5.86 22.51 -26.96
CA ASN A 92 -5.13 21.25 -26.86
C ASN A 92 -4.19 21.23 -25.65
N GLU A 93 -3.44 22.31 -25.39
CA GLU A 93 -2.58 22.41 -24.21
C GLU A 93 -3.39 22.30 -22.91
N ALA A 94 -4.52 23.03 -22.82
CA ALA A 94 -5.40 22.95 -21.67
C ALA A 94 -6.01 21.54 -21.50
N LEU A 95 -6.36 20.88 -22.61
CA LEU A 95 -6.87 19.51 -22.58
C LEU A 95 -5.79 18.54 -22.06
N GLU A 96 -4.55 18.64 -22.54
CA GLU A 96 -3.42 17.82 -22.09
C GLU A 96 -3.12 18.01 -20.59
N GLU A 97 -3.20 19.24 -20.08
CA GLU A 97 -3.05 19.53 -18.64
C GLU A 97 -4.17 18.92 -17.79
N LEU A 98 -5.40 18.87 -18.31
CA LEU A 98 -6.59 18.38 -17.58
C LEU A 98 -6.79 16.87 -17.72
N MET A 99 -6.26 16.23 -18.77
CA MET A 99 -6.40 14.80 -19.02
C MET A 99 -5.98 13.92 -17.83
N PRO A 100 -4.86 14.17 -17.12
CA PRO A 100 -4.50 13.42 -15.92
C PRO A 100 -5.56 13.49 -14.82
N LEU A 101 -6.33 14.59 -14.75
CA LEU A 101 -7.33 14.79 -13.69
C LEU A 101 -8.53 13.85 -13.81
N LEU A 102 -8.77 13.27 -14.99
CA LEU A 102 -9.77 12.21 -15.20
C LEU A 102 -9.44 10.92 -14.42
N LYS A 103 -8.19 10.76 -13.97
CA LYS A 103 -7.71 9.57 -13.28
C LYS A 103 -7.63 9.75 -11.76
N LEU A 104 -7.96 10.92 -11.22
CA LEU A 104 -7.94 11.14 -9.77
C LEU A 104 -8.92 10.18 -9.11
N GLN A 105 -8.52 9.61 -7.97
CA GLN A 105 -9.35 8.73 -7.17
C GLN A 105 -9.28 9.18 -5.71
N HIS A 106 -10.31 9.92 -5.30
CA HIS A 106 -10.40 10.42 -3.94
C HIS A 106 -11.86 10.64 -3.53
N ALA A 107 -12.24 10.24 -2.32
CA ALA A 107 -13.63 10.33 -1.83
C ALA A 107 -14.17 11.75 -1.83
N HIS A 108 -13.29 12.72 -1.58
CA HIS A 108 -13.62 14.14 -1.44
C HIS A 108 -13.24 14.98 -2.66
N ILE A 109 -13.07 14.37 -3.84
CA ILE A 109 -12.83 15.09 -5.11
C ILE A 109 -13.86 14.64 -6.13
N SER A 110 -14.52 15.61 -6.76
CA SER A 110 -15.39 15.38 -7.91
C SER A 110 -14.54 15.27 -9.16
N ILE A 111 -14.60 14.11 -9.81
CA ILE A 111 -13.80 13.79 -10.99
C ILE A 111 -14.55 14.30 -12.23
N TYR A 112 -13.80 14.85 -13.18
CA TYR A 112 -14.35 15.12 -14.51
C TYR A 112 -14.84 13.82 -15.15
N GLN A 113 -16.06 13.82 -15.65
CA GLN A 113 -16.62 12.65 -16.32
C GLN A 113 -16.12 12.58 -17.76
N GLU A 114 -16.11 13.73 -18.44
CA GLU A 114 -15.71 13.88 -19.84
C GLU A 114 -15.07 15.25 -20.08
N LEU A 115 -14.15 15.28 -21.05
CA LEU A 115 -13.50 16.50 -21.56
C LEU A 115 -13.60 16.47 -23.09
N PHE A 116 -14.07 17.56 -23.70
CA PHE A 116 -14.15 17.65 -25.16
C PHE A 116 -14.07 19.10 -25.65
N ILE A 117 -13.70 19.28 -26.90
CA ILE A 117 -13.63 20.58 -27.56
C ILE A 117 -14.82 20.71 -28.52
N MET A 118 -15.49 21.86 -28.52
CA MET A 118 -16.55 22.18 -29.46
C MET A 118 -16.26 23.50 -30.19
N TRP A 119 -16.71 23.57 -31.45
CA TRP A 119 -16.71 24.80 -32.22
C TRP A 119 -18.13 25.35 -32.30
N ASN A 120 -18.33 26.61 -31.89
CA ASN A 120 -19.59 27.30 -32.08
C ASN A 120 -19.51 28.15 -33.36
N SER A 121 -20.29 27.79 -34.38
CA SER A 121 -20.32 28.51 -35.65
C SER A 121 -20.99 29.89 -35.56
N GLU A 122 -21.91 30.10 -34.62
CA GLU A 122 -22.63 31.38 -34.46
C GLU A 122 -21.71 32.45 -33.89
N THR A 123 -20.92 32.10 -32.87
CA THR A 123 -19.95 33.02 -32.27
C THR A 123 -18.57 32.94 -32.92
N SER A 124 -18.35 31.95 -33.80
CA SER A 124 -17.04 31.64 -34.40
C SER A 124 -15.94 31.46 -33.34
N SER A 125 -16.27 30.78 -32.24
CA SER A 125 -15.35 30.54 -31.11
C SER A 125 -15.18 29.06 -30.81
N LEU A 126 -13.99 28.69 -30.35
CA LEU A 126 -13.66 27.36 -29.86
C LEU A 126 -13.88 27.29 -28.35
N PHE A 127 -14.49 26.22 -27.87
CA PHE A 127 -14.76 26.01 -26.45
C PHE A 127 -14.23 24.67 -25.98
N LEU A 128 -13.48 24.67 -24.88
CA LEU A 128 -13.20 23.48 -24.10
C LEU A 128 -14.33 23.26 -23.08
N CYS A 129 -14.93 22.08 -23.13
CA CYS A 129 -16.06 21.67 -22.31
C CYS A 129 -15.60 20.65 -21.26
N LEU A 130 -15.93 20.93 -20.00
CA LEU A 130 -15.62 20.09 -18.85
C LEU A 130 -16.92 19.58 -18.25
N VAL A 131 -17.16 18.27 -18.29
CA VAL A 131 -18.38 17.65 -17.74
C VAL A 131 -18.12 17.16 -16.32
N MET A 132 -18.95 17.57 -15.38
CA MET A 132 -18.85 17.21 -13.97
C MET A 132 -20.22 16.87 -13.37
N GLU A 133 -20.21 16.23 -12.21
CA GLU A 133 -21.42 15.91 -11.45
C GLU A 133 -22.11 17.20 -10.97
N HIS A 134 -23.44 17.24 -11.02
CA HIS A 134 -24.21 18.36 -10.48
C HIS A 134 -24.59 18.10 -9.02
N HIS A 135 -24.29 19.05 -8.14
CA HIS A 135 -24.69 19.02 -6.73
C HIS A 135 -25.59 20.20 -6.39
N GLU A 136 -26.64 19.96 -5.60
CA GLU A 136 -27.65 20.99 -5.29
C GLU A 136 -27.16 22.05 -4.29
N GLY A 137 -26.12 21.75 -3.51
CA GLY A 137 -25.61 22.65 -2.47
C GLY A 137 -24.09 22.72 -2.44
N SER A 138 -23.59 23.83 -1.90
CA SER A 138 -22.16 24.08 -1.68
C SER A 138 -21.91 24.77 -0.34
N PHE A 139 -20.64 24.87 0.05
CA PHE A 139 -20.26 25.65 1.24
C PHE A 139 -20.70 27.10 1.14
N GLN A 140 -20.74 27.68 -0.07
CA GLN A 140 -21.25 29.05 -0.26
C GLN A 140 -22.68 29.19 0.26
N ASN A 141 -23.56 28.25 -0.08
CA ASN A 141 -24.96 28.28 0.36
C ASN A 141 -25.07 28.19 1.90
N VAL A 142 -24.23 27.36 2.53
CA VAL A 142 -24.21 27.21 3.99
C VAL A 142 -23.68 28.47 4.68
N ILE A 143 -22.62 29.07 4.16
CA ILE A 143 -22.05 30.32 4.68
C ILE A 143 -23.08 31.45 4.56
N GLU A 144 -23.72 31.62 3.41
CA GLU A 144 -24.71 32.67 3.20
C GLU A 144 -25.93 32.50 4.11
N LYS A 145 -26.43 31.27 4.25
CA LYS A 145 -27.55 30.96 5.16
C LYS A 145 -27.21 31.32 6.60
N ASN A 146 -26.03 30.94 7.10
CA ASN A 146 -25.61 31.26 8.47
C ASN A 146 -25.36 32.76 8.67
N ARG A 147 -24.80 33.45 7.67
CA ARG A 147 -24.63 34.92 7.70
C ARG A 147 -25.95 35.65 7.76
N ALA A 148 -26.93 35.24 6.95
CA ALA A 148 -28.27 35.83 6.96
C ALA A 148 -28.96 35.62 8.31
N ALA A 149 -28.80 34.44 8.90
CA ALA A 149 -29.33 34.12 10.24
C ALA A 149 -28.49 34.72 11.39
N LYS A 150 -27.28 35.23 11.11
CA LYS A 150 -26.28 35.66 12.09
C LYS A 150 -25.97 34.56 13.13
N THR A 151 -25.92 33.32 12.68
CA THR A 151 -25.65 32.14 13.50
C THR A 151 -24.22 31.65 13.32
N ALA A 152 -23.64 31.11 14.39
CA ALA A 152 -22.38 30.39 14.29
C ALA A 152 -22.65 29.01 13.65
N MET A 153 -21.69 28.49 12.90
CA MET A 153 -21.77 27.12 12.41
C MET A 153 -21.61 26.14 13.57
N ASP A 154 -22.26 25.00 13.45
CA ASP A 154 -22.03 23.88 14.36
C ASP A 154 -20.56 23.46 14.30
N SER A 155 -19.94 23.33 15.48
CA SER A 155 -18.52 23.01 15.61
C SER A 155 -18.23 21.66 14.98
N GLU A 156 -18.92 20.61 15.41
CA GLU A 156 -18.68 19.24 14.96
C GLU A 156 -18.81 19.11 13.44
N TRP A 157 -19.84 19.72 12.86
CA TRP A 157 -20.03 19.80 11.42
C TRP A 157 -18.86 20.53 10.73
N LEU A 158 -18.46 21.70 11.22
CA LEU A 158 -17.35 22.46 10.66
C LEU A 158 -16.06 21.65 10.69
N GLN A 159 -15.75 20.98 11.81
CA GLN A 159 -14.56 20.14 11.94
C GLN A 159 -14.59 18.99 10.93
N ASN A 160 -15.73 18.30 10.81
CA ASN A 160 -15.93 17.20 9.85
C ASN A 160 -15.75 17.66 8.40
N MET A 161 -16.35 18.79 8.04
CA MET A 161 -16.24 19.35 6.70
C MET A 161 -14.82 19.82 6.39
N LEU A 162 -14.16 20.47 7.35
CA LEU A 162 -12.82 21.01 7.15
C LEU A 162 -11.78 19.90 6.93
N GLY A 163 -11.84 18.79 7.66
CA GLY A 163 -10.87 17.72 7.40
C GLY A 163 -11.08 17.00 6.09
N GLN A 164 -12.31 16.87 5.59
CA GLN A 164 -12.55 16.33 4.24
C GLN A 164 -11.94 17.22 3.15
N VAL A 165 -12.05 18.55 3.33
CA VAL A 165 -11.41 19.51 2.43
C VAL A 165 -9.89 19.45 2.53
N LEU A 166 -9.33 19.39 3.74
CA LEU A 166 -7.88 19.29 3.96
C LEU A 166 -7.30 18.02 3.36
N ASP A 167 -7.97 16.88 3.54
CA ASP A 167 -7.60 15.58 2.97
C ASP A 167 -7.55 15.62 1.44
N ALA A 168 -8.61 16.19 0.82
CA ALA A 168 -8.65 16.38 -0.63
C ALA A 168 -7.53 17.30 -1.16
N VAL A 169 -7.20 18.38 -0.43
CA VAL A 169 -6.13 19.31 -0.84
C VAL A 169 -4.75 18.67 -0.67
N ASP A 170 -4.49 17.93 0.41
CA ASP A 170 -3.22 17.21 0.62
C ASP A 170 -3.00 16.14 -0.46
N TYR A 171 -4.05 15.40 -0.83
CA TYR A 171 -4.01 14.46 -1.95
C TYR A 171 -3.61 15.15 -3.27
N LEU A 172 -4.24 16.27 -3.61
CA LEU A 172 -3.88 17.03 -4.82
C LEU A 172 -2.43 17.52 -4.78
N HIS A 173 -2.00 18.10 -3.65
CA HIS A 173 -0.64 18.64 -3.48
C HIS A 173 0.42 17.53 -3.50
N HIS A 174 0.10 16.32 -3.03
CA HIS A 174 0.98 15.17 -3.12
C HIS A 174 1.24 14.72 -4.57
N LEU A 175 0.23 14.86 -5.44
CA LEU A 175 0.33 14.60 -6.87
C LEU A 175 0.88 15.78 -7.68
N ASP A 176 1.37 16.82 -7.00
CA ASP A 176 1.81 18.10 -7.58
C ASP A 176 0.71 18.81 -8.40
N VAL A 177 -0.55 18.57 -8.05
CA VAL A 177 -1.71 19.24 -8.63
C VAL A 177 -2.12 20.42 -7.75
N ILE A 178 -2.16 21.61 -8.34
CA ILE A 178 -2.65 22.84 -7.68
C ILE A 178 -4.11 23.05 -8.10
N HIS A 179 -5.02 23.29 -7.15
CA HIS A 179 -6.44 23.51 -7.47
C HIS A 179 -6.66 24.85 -8.18
N ARG A 180 -5.98 25.91 -7.74
CA ARG A 180 -5.96 27.28 -8.31
C ARG A 180 -7.27 28.09 -8.24
N ASN A 181 -8.39 27.44 -7.93
CA ASN A 181 -9.72 28.05 -7.88
C ASN A 181 -10.53 27.59 -6.66
N LEU A 182 -9.85 27.46 -5.51
CA LEU A 182 -10.49 27.04 -4.27
C LEU A 182 -11.34 28.20 -3.69
N LYS A 183 -12.64 27.97 -3.56
CA LYS A 183 -13.63 28.92 -3.00
C LYS A 183 -14.86 28.15 -2.51
N PRO A 184 -15.72 28.73 -1.66
CA PRO A 184 -16.85 27.99 -1.09
C PRO A 184 -17.84 27.43 -2.11
N SER A 185 -18.02 28.07 -3.28
CA SER A 185 -18.90 27.54 -4.35
C SER A 185 -18.33 26.28 -5.01
N ASN A 186 -17.02 26.04 -4.88
CA ASN A 186 -16.31 24.91 -5.47
C ASN A 186 -16.10 23.77 -4.46
N ILE A 187 -16.81 23.82 -3.33
CA ILE A 187 -16.89 22.73 -2.36
C ILE A 187 -18.35 22.29 -2.30
N ALA A 188 -18.67 21.24 -3.04
CA ALA A 188 -20.00 20.67 -3.14
C ALA A 188 -20.38 19.90 -1.88
N LEU A 189 -21.65 20.03 -1.47
CA LEU A 189 -22.24 19.23 -0.42
C LEU A 189 -23.00 18.08 -1.06
N VAL A 190 -22.52 16.86 -0.82
CA VAL A 190 -23.13 15.63 -1.33
C VAL A 190 -24.19 15.12 -0.34
N SER A 191 -23.89 15.20 0.95
CA SER A 191 -24.82 14.93 2.06
C SER A 191 -24.53 15.89 3.22
N ASN A 192 -25.28 15.77 4.31
CA ASN A 192 -25.07 16.60 5.52
C ASN A 192 -23.66 16.45 6.11
N ASP A 193 -23.01 15.32 5.88
CA ASP A 193 -21.74 14.93 6.47
C ASP A 193 -20.66 14.58 5.43
N HIS A 194 -20.91 14.90 4.15
CA HIS A 194 -19.97 14.61 3.06
C HIS A 194 -19.85 15.76 2.06
N CYS A 195 -18.62 16.18 1.78
CA CYS A 195 -18.31 17.17 0.76
C CYS A 195 -17.28 16.68 -0.27
N LYS A 196 -17.31 17.31 -1.46
CA LYS A 196 -16.36 17.09 -2.54
C LYS A 196 -15.82 18.42 -3.09
N LEU A 197 -14.51 18.49 -3.31
CA LEU A 197 -13.89 19.55 -4.10
C LEU A 197 -14.21 19.37 -5.58
N GLN A 198 -14.51 20.46 -6.27
CA GLN A 198 -14.83 20.46 -7.70
C GLN A 198 -14.16 21.64 -8.42
N ASP A 199 -14.19 21.63 -9.76
CA ASP A 199 -13.71 22.73 -10.60
C ASP A 199 -12.17 22.96 -10.52
N LEU A 200 -11.42 21.86 -10.62
CA LEU A 200 -9.95 21.86 -10.78
C LEU A 200 -9.56 22.57 -12.09
N SER A 201 -8.63 23.52 -12.03
CA SER A 201 -8.37 24.41 -13.18
C SER A 201 -6.99 24.23 -13.83
N SER A 202 -6.94 24.36 -15.16
CA SER A 202 -5.71 24.32 -15.97
C SER A 202 -4.94 25.65 -15.87
N ASN A 203 -3.61 25.58 -15.92
CA ASN A 203 -2.74 26.76 -15.90
C ASN A 203 -2.91 27.55 -17.21
N THR A 204 -2.96 26.85 -18.34
CA THR A 204 -3.19 27.42 -19.68
C THR A 204 -4.46 28.25 -19.74
N LEU A 205 -5.54 27.78 -19.10
CA LEU A 205 -6.82 28.50 -19.08
C LEU A 205 -6.83 29.68 -18.10
N MET A 206 -6.02 29.63 -17.04
CA MET A 206 -5.99 30.67 -16.00
C MET A 206 -5.07 31.85 -16.31
N THR A 207 -4.14 31.72 -17.26
CA THR A 207 -3.10 32.72 -17.53
C THR A 207 -3.46 33.72 -18.64
N ASP A 208 -4.62 33.60 -19.28
CA ASP A 208 -5.12 34.60 -20.24
C ASP A 208 -5.50 35.90 -19.53
N LYS A 209 -4.53 36.82 -19.47
CA LYS A 209 -4.65 38.10 -18.76
C LYS A 209 -5.80 38.97 -19.28
N ALA A 210 -6.10 38.91 -20.57
CA ALA A 210 -7.12 39.78 -21.17
C ALA A 210 -8.53 39.32 -20.78
N LYS A 211 -8.83 38.03 -20.96
CA LYS A 211 -10.12 37.45 -20.54
C LYS A 211 -10.30 37.50 -19.03
N TRP A 212 -9.22 37.29 -18.28
CA TRP A 212 -9.23 37.34 -16.83
C TRP A 212 -9.49 38.76 -16.29
N ASN A 213 -8.83 39.79 -16.83
CA ASN A 213 -9.02 41.15 -16.32
C ASN A 213 -10.45 41.64 -16.54
N VAL A 214 -11.04 41.39 -17.71
CA VAL A 214 -12.43 41.79 -18.02
C VAL A 214 -13.42 41.14 -17.07
N ARG A 215 -13.44 39.79 -16.99
CA ARG A 215 -14.43 39.05 -16.19
C ARG A 215 -14.32 39.29 -14.68
N VAL A 216 -13.13 39.66 -14.21
CA VAL A 216 -12.85 39.78 -12.78
C VAL A 216 -12.78 41.24 -12.31
N GLU A 217 -12.78 42.22 -13.21
CA GLU A 217 -13.12 43.61 -12.87
C GLU A 217 -14.63 43.80 -12.67
N GLU A 218 -15.44 43.01 -13.38
CA GLU A 218 -16.91 43.06 -13.30
C GLU A 218 -17.47 42.55 -11.97
N ASP A 219 -16.78 41.64 -11.28
CA ASP A 219 -17.21 41.12 -9.97
C ASP A 219 -16.05 41.00 -8.95
N PRO A 220 -15.92 41.94 -7.99
CA PRO A 220 -14.89 41.90 -6.97
C PRO A 220 -15.02 40.69 -6.00
N PHE A 221 -16.18 40.02 -5.95
CA PHE A 221 -16.35 38.81 -5.13
C PHE A 221 -15.54 37.64 -5.67
N GLN A 222 -15.31 37.55 -6.99
CA GLN A 222 -14.58 36.43 -7.61
C GLN A 222 -13.11 36.38 -7.18
N LYS A 223 -12.45 37.54 -7.02
CA LYS A 223 -11.06 37.64 -6.54
C LYS A 223 -10.91 37.41 -5.04
N SER A 224 -12.01 37.33 -4.28
CA SER A 224 -11.95 37.56 -2.83
C SER A 224 -11.23 36.46 -2.03
N TRP A 225 -11.14 35.23 -2.54
CA TRP A 225 -10.40 34.11 -1.92
C TRP A 225 -9.00 33.87 -2.49
N MET A 226 -8.60 34.59 -3.54
CA MET A 226 -7.29 34.40 -4.16
C MET A 226 -6.15 34.94 -3.29
N ALA A 227 -5.04 34.21 -3.33
CA ALA A 227 -3.78 34.63 -2.72
C ALA A 227 -3.20 35.89 -3.39
N PRO A 228 -2.37 36.69 -2.70
CA PRO A 228 -1.72 37.85 -3.28
C PRO A 228 -0.96 37.53 -4.57
N GLU A 229 -0.17 36.46 -4.59
CA GLU A 229 0.63 36.04 -5.73
C GLU A 229 -0.24 35.58 -6.92
N ALA A 230 -1.40 34.97 -6.64
CA ALA A 230 -2.35 34.49 -7.65
C ALA A 230 -2.98 35.64 -8.47
N LEU A 231 -3.02 36.87 -7.92
CA LEU A 231 -3.45 38.06 -8.68
C LEU A 231 -2.48 38.41 -9.83
N SER A 232 -1.23 37.94 -9.73
CA SER A 232 -0.21 38.10 -10.77
C SER A 232 -0.06 36.84 -11.63
N PHE A 233 -1.02 35.92 -11.56
CA PHE A 233 -1.01 34.62 -12.27
C PHE A 233 0.14 33.69 -11.84
N SER A 234 0.67 33.90 -10.64
CA SER A 234 1.63 32.99 -10.01
C SER A 234 0.87 32.10 -9.04
N PHE A 235 0.81 30.80 -9.33
CA PHE A 235 0.10 29.82 -8.51
C PHE A 235 1.09 28.80 -7.94
N SER A 236 0.88 28.46 -6.68
CA SER A 236 1.61 27.39 -5.98
C SER A 236 0.63 26.60 -5.11
N GLN A 237 1.05 25.46 -4.58
CA GLN A 237 0.30 24.73 -3.56
C GLN A 237 -0.06 25.64 -2.35
N LYS A 238 0.84 26.58 -2.00
CA LYS A 238 0.61 27.58 -0.94
C LYS A 238 -0.50 28.56 -1.30
N SER A 239 -0.78 28.80 -2.57
CA SER A 239 -1.90 29.65 -3.00
C SER A 239 -3.25 29.02 -2.62
N ASP A 240 -3.38 27.70 -2.72
CA ASP A 240 -4.58 26.99 -2.25
C ASP A 240 -4.72 27.06 -0.72
N VAL A 241 -3.61 27.01 0.03
CA VAL A 241 -3.60 27.16 1.50
C VAL A 241 -4.15 28.53 1.91
N TRP A 242 -3.79 29.61 1.20
CA TRP A 242 -4.37 30.93 1.44
C TRP A 242 -5.88 30.94 1.20
N SER A 243 -6.32 30.38 0.08
CA SER A 243 -7.74 30.29 -0.25
C SER A 243 -8.52 29.50 0.79
N LEU A 244 -7.96 28.39 1.28
CA LEU A 244 -8.53 27.64 2.39
C LEU A 244 -8.60 28.45 3.69
N GLY A 245 -7.56 29.22 4.01
CA GLY A 245 -7.57 30.13 5.16
C GLY A 245 -8.70 31.17 5.07
N CYS A 246 -8.97 31.68 3.87
CA CYS A 246 -10.11 32.58 3.62
C CYS A 246 -11.46 31.87 3.82
N ILE A 247 -11.59 30.61 3.42
CA ILE A 247 -12.80 29.80 3.62
C ILE A 247 -13.05 29.54 5.11
N ILE A 248 -12.01 29.14 5.85
CA ILE A 248 -12.08 28.94 7.31
C ILE A 248 -12.49 30.23 8.01
N LEU A 249 -11.87 31.36 7.63
CA LEU A 249 -12.23 32.68 8.16
C LEU A 249 -13.70 33.03 7.88
N ASP A 250 -14.21 32.69 6.70
CA ASP A 250 -15.60 32.93 6.35
C ASP A 250 -16.56 32.08 7.18
N MET A 251 -16.26 30.80 7.36
CA MET A 251 -17.07 29.89 8.19
C MET A 251 -17.10 30.35 9.65
N ALA A 252 -15.94 30.72 10.21
CA ALA A 252 -15.80 31.16 11.60
C ALA A 252 -16.42 32.55 11.87
N SER A 253 -16.62 33.38 10.85
CA SER A 253 -17.15 34.74 11.00
C SER A 253 -18.64 34.91 10.68
N CYS A 254 -19.35 33.82 10.35
CA CYS A 254 -20.74 33.87 9.91
C CYS A 254 -21.69 34.55 10.90
N SER A 255 -21.43 34.44 12.22
CA SER A 255 -22.32 34.98 13.25
C SER A 255 -22.26 36.51 13.40
N PHE A 256 -21.25 37.17 12.84
CA PHE A 256 -21.04 38.60 13.06
C PHE A 256 -20.57 39.41 11.85
N LEU A 257 -20.21 38.77 10.73
CA LEU A 257 -19.93 39.45 9.46
C LEU A 257 -21.01 39.12 8.42
N ASP A 258 -21.42 40.13 7.66
CA ASP A 258 -22.23 39.94 6.45
C ASP A 258 -21.32 39.63 5.24
N THR A 259 -21.94 39.32 4.10
CA THR A 259 -21.22 38.94 2.87
C THR A 259 -20.27 40.05 2.39
N LEU A 260 -20.70 41.31 2.46
CA LEU A 260 -19.90 42.46 2.04
C LEU A 260 -18.73 42.71 3.00
N GLY A 261 -18.97 42.60 4.32
CA GLY A 261 -17.96 42.74 5.36
C GLY A 261 -16.87 41.67 5.26
N ALA A 262 -17.26 40.42 5.01
CA ALA A 262 -16.30 39.34 4.80
C ALA A 262 -15.43 39.54 3.56
N MET A 263 -16.02 39.96 2.44
CA MET A 263 -15.26 40.30 1.23
C MET A 263 -14.26 41.44 1.48
N ARG A 264 -14.70 42.52 2.14
CA ARG A 264 -13.82 43.65 2.51
C ARG A 264 -12.69 43.21 3.43
N LEU A 265 -12.98 42.35 4.41
CA LEU A 265 -11.98 41.80 5.32
C LEU A 265 -10.92 40.99 4.58
N ARG A 266 -11.31 40.05 3.70
CA ARG A 266 -10.36 39.28 2.88
C ARG A 266 -9.48 40.18 2.02
N ARG A 267 -10.06 41.22 1.41
CA ARG A 267 -9.31 42.23 0.65
C ARG A 267 -8.31 42.98 1.54
N SER A 268 -8.74 43.39 2.73
CA SER A 268 -7.89 44.10 3.70
C SER A 268 -6.72 43.23 4.18
N ILE A 269 -6.97 41.95 4.50
CA ILE A 269 -5.93 41.00 4.94
C ILE A 269 -4.87 40.82 3.85
N ARG A 270 -5.29 40.73 2.59
CA ARG A 270 -4.38 40.60 1.44
C ARG A 270 -3.43 41.78 1.29
N SER A 271 -3.90 43.00 1.56
CA SER A 271 -3.09 44.21 1.50
C SER A 271 -2.33 44.49 2.80
N SER A 272 -2.87 44.07 3.94
CA SER A 272 -2.31 44.29 5.27
C SER A 272 -2.69 43.14 6.21
N PRO A 273 -1.76 42.19 6.47
CA PRO A 273 -2.00 41.05 7.36
C PRO A 273 -2.44 41.45 8.78
N ALA A 274 -2.08 42.65 9.24
CA ALA A 274 -2.51 43.19 10.53
C ALA A 274 -4.04 43.31 10.68
N SER A 275 -4.78 43.35 9.57
CA SER A 275 -6.25 43.34 9.55
C SER A 275 -6.85 42.08 10.19
N LEU A 276 -6.08 40.98 10.27
CA LEU A 276 -6.52 39.72 10.85
C LEU A 276 -6.70 39.81 12.38
N SER A 277 -5.88 40.60 13.08
CA SER A 277 -5.89 40.67 14.55
C SER A 277 -7.24 41.15 15.11
N GLY A 278 -7.90 42.08 14.42
CA GLY A 278 -9.20 42.62 14.84
C GLY A 278 -10.32 41.58 14.78
N VAL A 279 -10.35 40.78 13.72
CA VAL A 279 -11.37 39.71 13.57
C VAL A 279 -11.11 38.55 14.52
N LEU A 280 -9.84 38.18 14.75
CA LEU A 280 -9.46 37.12 15.69
C LEU A 280 -9.84 37.46 17.13
N ARG A 281 -9.68 38.72 17.54
CA ARG A 281 -10.16 39.21 18.84
C ARG A 281 -11.68 39.16 18.92
N THR A 282 -12.37 39.57 17.86
CA THR A 282 -13.84 39.51 17.79
C THR A 282 -14.35 38.07 17.94
N MET A 283 -13.67 37.08 17.33
CA MET A 283 -14.02 35.66 17.46
C MET A 283 -13.95 35.17 18.91
N GLU A 284 -12.94 35.61 19.66
CA GLU A 284 -12.77 35.26 21.08
C GLU A 284 -13.81 35.94 21.97
N GLU A 285 -14.02 37.25 21.79
CA GLU A 285 -15.04 38.02 22.52
C GLU A 285 -16.45 37.44 22.31
N ARG A 286 -16.74 37.00 21.08
CA ARG A 286 -18.02 36.38 20.69
C ARG A 286 -18.11 34.90 21.06
N LYS A 287 -17.04 34.30 21.61
CA LYS A 287 -16.94 32.88 21.93
C LYS A 287 -17.33 31.98 20.75
N VAL A 288 -16.83 32.30 19.56
CA VAL A 288 -17.01 31.48 18.36
C VAL A 288 -16.45 30.07 18.64
N PRO A 289 -17.15 29.01 18.21
CA PRO A 289 -16.61 27.65 18.33
C PRO A 289 -15.22 27.55 17.69
N ASP A 290 -14.31 26.83 18.33
CA ASP A 290 -12.95 26.59 17.84
C ASP A 290 -12.08 27.86 17.63
N ALA A 291 -12.48 29.01 18.19
CA ALA A 291 -11.77 30.29 18.04
C ALA A 291 -10.28 30.20 18.38
N LYS A 292 -9.89 29.46 19.42
CA LYS A 292 -8.48 29.28 19.80
C LYS A 292 -7.65 28.61 18.71
N THR A 293 -8.22 27.62 18.03
CA THR A 293 -7.54 26.93 16.93
C THR A 293 -7.40 27.87 15.73
N PHE A 294 -8.46 28.59 15.37
CA PHE A 294 -8.41 29.56 14.28
C PHE A 294 -7.46 30.72 14.57
N GLN A 295 -7.36 31.17 15.82
CA GLN A 295 -6.41 32.19 16.25
C GLN A 295 -4.95 31.78 16.04
N ALA A 296 -4.64 30.50 16.20
CA ALA A 296 -3.29 30.01 15.99
C ALA A 296 -3.03 29.61 14.52
N LEU A 297 -4.05 29.16 13.80
CA LEU A 297 -3.91 28.65 12.43
C LEU A 297 -4.00 29.75 11.35
N LEU A 298 -4.98 30.65 11.44
CA LEU A 298 -5.22 31.66 10.40
C LEU A 298 -4.02 32.60 10.16
N PRO A 299 -3.25 33.04 11.19
CA PRO A 299 -2.05 33.84 10.97
C PRO A 299 -0.96 33.11 10.18
N LEU A 300 -0.93 31.78 10.21
CA LEU A 300 0.05 30.97 9.48
C LEU A 300 -0.40 30.74 8.01
N MET A 301 -1.71 30.56 7.80
CA MET A 301 -2.28 30.34 6.46
C MET A 301 -2.42 31.63 5.64
N LEU A 302 -2.66 32.77 6.30
CA LEU A 302 -2.91 34.07 5.65
C LEU A 302 -1.66 34.97 5.63
N GLN A 303 -0.48 34.37 5.44
CA GLN A 303 0.76 35.09 5.17
C GLN A 303 0.81 35.58 3.72
N ALA A 304 1.16 36.86 3.53
CA ALA A 304 1.19 37.46 2.21
C ALA A 304 2.29 36.85 1.32
N ASP A 305 3.45 36.58 1.90
CA ASP A 305 4.55 35.86 1.24
C ASP A 305 4.28 34.33 1.26
N PRO A 306 4.23 33.65 0.10
CA PRO A 306 4.08 32.19 0.03
C PRO A 306 5.19 31.39 0.72
N ALA A 307 6.41 31.95 0.81
CA ALA A 307 7.55 31.27 1.44
C ALA A 307 7.34 31.10 2.96
N GLU A 308 6.79 32.12 3.61
CA GLU A 308 6.47 32.14 5.05
C GLU A 308 5.14 31.45 5.38
N ARG A 309 4.33 31.14 4.36
CA ARG A 309 3.03 30.49 4.52
C ARG A 309 3.21 29.00 4.82
N VAL A 310 2.44 28.44 5.73
CA VAL A 310 2.50 26.99 6.04
C VAL A 310 2.01 26.11 4.88
N THR A 311 2.40 24.83 4.86
CA THR A 311 1.85 23.83 3.93
C THR A 311 0.50 23.29 4.41
N VAL A 312 -0.26 22.62 3.53
CA VAL A 312 -1.50 21.94 3.94
C VAL A 312 -1.22 20.85 4.99
N ARG A 313 -0.08 20.16 4.90
CA ARG A 313 0.34 19.15 5.88
C ARG A 313 0.61 19.74 7.26
N ASP A 314 1.22 20.92 7.32
CA ASP A 314 1.40 21.65 8.59
C ASP A 314 0.05 22.06 9.19
N VAL A 315 -0.90 22.48 8.34
CA VAL A 315 -2.28 22.80 8.75
C VAL A 315 -2.98 21.58 9.32
N ILE A 316 -2.88 20.41 8.67
CA ILE A 316 -3.43 19.14 9.16
C ILE A 316 -2.82 18.79 10.53
N HIS A 317 -1.49 18.84 10.65
CA HIS A 317 -0.80 18.54 11.91
C HIS A 317 -1.22 19.50 13.03
N PHE A 318 -1.31 20.81 12.73
CA PHE A 318 -1.74 21.79 13.73
C PHE A 318 -3.20 21.56 14.15
N THR A 319 -4.08 21.27 13.21
CA THR A 319 -5.52 21.12 13.44
C THR A 319 -5.85 19.83 14.19
N PHE A 320 -5.28 18.69 13.80
CA PHE A 320 -5.69 17.37 14.32
C PHE A 320 -4.71 16.75 15.33
N VAL A 321 -3.43 17.15 15.34
CA VAL A 321 -2.43 16.59 16.26
C VAL A 321 -2.20 17.48 17.48
N ARG A 322 -2.19 18.82 17.28
CA ARG A 322 -1.90 19.78 18.36
C ARG A 322 -3.13 20.41 19.02
N SER A 323 -4.30 20.39 18.38
CA SER A 323 -5.49 21.08 18.88
C SER A 323 -6.59 20.14 19.38
N ASN A 324 -7.50 20.63 20.23
CA ASN A 324 -8.62 19.88 20.82
C ASN A 324 -9.80 19.65 19.85
N PHE A 325 -9.57 19.61 18.53
CA PHE A 325 -10.61 19.25 17.55
C PHE A 325 -11.10 17.83 17.84
N ARG A 326 -12.23 17.72 18.57
CA ARG A 326 -12.95 16.47 18.75
C ARG A 326 -13.81 16.25 17.51
N SER A 327 -13.19 15.92 16.39
CA SER A 327 -13.96 15.38 15.28
C SER A 327 -14.16 13.89 15.51
N SER A 328 -15.40 13.53 15.87
CA SER A 328 -15.95 12.18 15.91
C SER A 328 -15.95 11.49 14.53
N GLY A 329 -15.57 12.20 13.46
CA GLY A 329 -15.48 11.70 12.09
C GLY A 329 -14.06 11.62 11.54
N ILE A 330 -13.22 12.67 11.61
CA ILE A 330 -11.88 12.67 10.98
C ILE A 330 -10.78 12.20 11.93
N ALA A 331 -10.84 12.48 13.22
CA ALA A 331 -10.02 11.74 14.17
C ALA A 331 -10.46 10.26 14.18
N GLN A 332 -11.63 9.90 13.67
CA GLN A 332 -12.04 8.54 13.34
C GLN A 332 -11.79 8.14 11.87
N VAL A 333 -11.59 8.98 10.87
CA VAL A 333 -11.16 8.53 9.54
C VAL A 333 -9.63 8.36 9.55
N LEU A 334 -8.96 9.17 10.37
CA LEU A 334 -7.55 9.07 10.76
C LEU A 334 -7.30 8.10 11.94
N ARG A 335 -8.32 7.64 12.71
CA ARG A 335 -8.18 6.57 13.78
C ARG A 335 -9.20 5.39 13.75
N ARG A 336 -10.12 5.33 12.78
CA ARG A 336 -11.05 4.25 12.42
C ARG A 336 -11.08 4.16 10.89
N GLN A 337 -10.01 3.63 10.33
CA GLN A 337 -10.08 2.26 9.90
C GLN A 337 -11.49 1.72 9.55
N VAL A 338 -12.09 2.22 8.47
CA VAL A 338 -12.14 1.40 7.26
C VAL A 338 -11.11 2.07 6.37
N VAL A 339 -9.92 1.48 6.29
CA VAL A 339 -8.89 2.05 5.43
C VAL A 339 -9.48 1.97 4.01
N PRO A 340 -9.70 3.11 3.33
CA PRO A 340 -10.14 3.08 1.94
C PRO A 340 -9.15 2.22 1.15
N GLU A 341 -9.62 1.40 0.21
CA GLU A 341 -8.73 0.49 -0.53
C GLU A 341 -7.50 1.19 -1.07
N PHE A 342 -7.63 2.46 -1.49
CA PHE A 342 -6.54 3.29 -1.99
C PHE A 342 -5.48 3.66 -0.93
N VAL A 343 -5.82 3.75 0.36
CA VAL A 343 -4.83 4.01 1.43
C VAL A 343 -4.07 2.73 1.77
N ILE A 344 -4.72 1.57 1.69
CA ILE A 344 -3.99 0.30 1.75
C ILE A 344 -3.11 0.15 0.49
N ASP A 345 -3.62 0.43 -0.70
CA ASP A 345 -2.82 0.42 -1.94
C ASP A 345 -1.68 1.42 -1.87
N MET A 346 -1.87 2.61 -1.30
CA MET A 346 -0.81 3.59 -1.05
C MET A 346 0.22 3.09 -0.03
N LEU A 347 -0.19 2.41 1.06
CA LEU A 347 0.72 1.81 2.04
C LEU A 347 1.42 0.55 1.51
N LEU A 348 0.83 -0.14 0.53
CA LEU A 348 1.39 -1.31 -0.17
C LEU A 348 2.33 -0.88 -1.30
N GLU A 349 2.05 0.20 -2.01
CA GLU A 349 2.86 0.72 -3.11
C GLU A 349 3.99 1.64 -2.62
N SER A 350 3.79 2.39 -1.53
CA SER A 350 4.77 3.36 -1.05
C SER A 350 5.69 2.78 0.02
N ASN A 351 6.96 3.15 -0.05
CA ASN A 351 8.01 2.84 0.92
C ASN A 351 7.81 3.58 2.26
N VAL A 352 6.58 3.73 2.76
CA VAL A 352 6.23 4.64 3.87
C VAL A 352 6.88 4.23 5.19
N ALA A 353 7.20 2.96 5.37
CA ALA A 353 7.95 2.51 6.53
C ALA A 353 9.41 3.01 6.57
N SER A 354 9.99 3.42 5.43
CA SER A 354 11.28 4.12 5.43
C SER A 354 11.17 5.59 5.84
N ILE A 355 9.95 6.15 5.92
CA ILE A 355 9.72 7.55 6.29
C ILE A 355 9.67 7.74 7.81
N PHE A 356 9.26 6.72 8.57
CA PHE A 356 9.06 6.89 10.01
C PHE A 356 10.28 6.65 10.89
N GLY A 357 11.29 5.88 10.49
CA GLY A 357 12.56 5.76 11.24
C GLY A 357 12.42 5.58 12.77
N LEU A 358 11.28 5.06 13.23
CA LEU A 358 10.84 5.02 14.62
C LEU A 358 10.41 3.58 14.93
N PRO A 359 10.72 3.08 16.13
CA PRO A 359 10.28 1.76 16.55
C PRO A 359 8.74 1.72 16.62
N TRP A 360 8.20 0.55 16.30
CA TRP A 360 6.82 0.08 16.49
C TRP A 360 5.77 1.15 16.86
N PRO A 361 4.95 1.67 15.91
CA PRO A 361 3.76 2.41 16.29
C PRO A 361 2.72 1.43 16.82
N ALA A 362 2.72 1.19 18.14
CA ALA A 362 1.82 0.22 18.81
C ALA A 362 0.36 0.53 18.51
N GLU A 363 0.09 1.82 18.35
CA GLU A 363 -1.17 2.39 17.93
C GLU A 363 -1.62 1.87 16.56
N LEU A 364 -0.72 1.71 15.58
CA LEU A 364 -1.08 1.19 14.25
C LEU A 364 -1.45 -0.30 14.31
N VAL A 365 -0.69 -1.10 15.05
CA VAL A 365 -0.98 -2.54 15.22
C VAL A 365 -2.30 -2.72 15.97
N GLU A 366 -2.54 -1.99 17.05
CA GLU A 366 -3.81 -2.04 17.80
C GLU A 366 -5.00 -1.65 16.93
N VAL A 367 -4.82 -0.62 16.10
CA VAL A 367 -5.81 -0.21 15.11
C VAL A 367 -6.04 -1.40 14.15
N LEU A 368 -5.03 -1.92 13.45
CA LEU A 368 -5.16 -3.08 12.52
C LEU A 368 -5.89 -4.29 13.13
N LEU A 369 -5.52 -4.68 14.35
CA LEU A 369 -6.19 -5.77 15.04
C LEU A 369 -7.67 -5.46 15.33
N THR A 370 -8.01 -4.20 15.61
CA THR A 370 -9.39 -3.76 15.84
C THR A 370 -10.23 -3.87 14.56
N VAL A 371 -9.72 -3.44 13.41
CA VAL A 371 -10.46 -3.60 12.14
C VAL A 371 -10.58 -5.04 11.72
N MET A 372 -9.51 -5.82 11.85
CA MET A 372 -9.56 -7.23 11.49
C MET A 372 -10.64 -7.95 12.33
N LYS A 373 -10.76 -7.62 13.62
CA LYS A 373 -11.84 -8.13 14.49
C LYS A 373 -13.23 -7.66 14.06
N GLN A 374 -13.40 -6.37 13.73
CA GLN A 374 -14.72 -5.82 13.34
C GLN A 374 -15.21 -6.33 11.98
N HIS A 375 -14.28 -6.54 11.05
CA HIS A 375 -14.56 -6.90 9.67
C HIS A 375 -14.09 -8.32 9.33
N GLN A 376 -14.24 -9.25 10.27
CA GLN A 376 -13.73 -10.61 10.15
C GLN A 376 -14.16 -11.33 8.85
N ARG A 377 -15.37 -11.07 8.35
CA ARG A 377 -15.94 -11.75 7.16
C ARG A 377 -15.57 -11.12 5.82
N ILE A 378 -14.87 -9.99 5.81
CA ILE A 378 -14.56 -9.26 4.57
C ILE A 378 -13.14 -9.61 4.14
N LEU A 379 -13.02 -10.44 3.09
CA LEU A 379 -11.75 -10.97 2.60
C LEU A 379 -10.73 -9.87 2.27
N ASP A 380 -11.13 -8.86 1.49
CA ASP A 380 -10.23 -7.79 1.05
C ASP A 380 -9.62 -7.04 2.24
N ILE A 381 -10.42 -6.79 3.27
CA ILE A 381 -9.96 -6.13 4.50
C ILE A 381 -8.95 -7.02 5.24
N GLN A 382 -9.22 -8.31 5.36
CA GLN A 382 -8.29 -9.24 6.02
C GLN A 382 -6.98 -9.36 5.26
N LEU A 383 -7.03 -9.55 3.94
CA LEU A 383 -5.85 -9.68 3.08
C LEU A 383 -4.98 -8.43 3.17
N ARG A 384 -5.59 -7.27 2.98
CA ARG A 384 -4.89 -5.99 3.00
C ARG A 384 -4.31 -5.66 4.38
N ALA A 385 -5.04 -5.95 5.47
CA ALA A 385 -4.55 -5.75 6.83
C ALA A 385 -3.42 -6.71 7.18
N CYS A 386 -3.53 -8.00 6.81
CA CYS A 386 -2.46 -8.98 6.99
C CYS A 386 -1.19 -8.59 6.22
N THR A 387 -1.30 -8.16 4.96
CA THR A 387 -0.13 -7.74 4.17
C THR A 387 0.56 -6.52 4.78
N LEU A 388 -0.21 -5.56 5.29
CA LEU A 388 0.34 -4.39 5.99
C LEU A 388 1.01 -4.78 7.31
N LEU A 389 0.40 -5.68 8.09
CA LEU A 389 1.03 -6.25 9.28
C LEU A 389 2.34 -6.95 8.92
N LEU A 390 2.37 -7.72 7.83
CA LEU A 390 3.56 -8.47 7.44
C LEU A 390 4.70 -7.53 7.04
N ARG A 391 4.39 -6.48 6.28
CA ARG A 391 5.36 -5.46 5.89
C ARG A 391 5.91 -4.70 7.10
N THR A 392 5.04 -4.28 8.01
CA THR A 392 5.43 -3.51 9.21
C THR A 392 6.26 -4.36 10.17
N LEU A 393 5.87 -5.61 10.43
CA LEU A 393 6.62 -6.53 11.29
C LEU A 393 7.94 -6.94 10.65
N GLY A 394 7.95 -7.26 9.36
CA GLY A 394 9.16 -7.64 8.63
C GLY A 394 10.21 -6.54 8.60
N GLN A 395 9.80 -5.28 8.41
CA GLN A 395 10.73 -4.15 8.42
C GLN A 395 11.27 -3.81 9.80
N ALA A 396 10.46 -3.98 10.85
CA ALA A 396 10.93 -3.79 12.22
C ALA A 396 12.02 -4.81 12.59
N LEU A 397 11.80 -6.08 12.26
CA LEU A 397 12.79 -7.16 12.49
C LEU A 397 14.05 -6.99 11.64
N ALA A 398 13.93 -6.42 10.44
CA ALA A 398 15.08 -6.10 9.59
C ALA A 398 15.95 -4.96 10.15
N GLN A 399 15.38 -4.05 10.94
CA GLN A 399 16.10 -2.96 11.59
C GLN A 399 16.71 -3.39 12.93
N ASP A 400 15.97 -4.18 13.71
CA ASP A 400 16.41 -4.72 14.99
C ASP A 400 15.87 -6.15 15.18
N ALA A 401 16.76 -7.13 14.99
CA ALA A 401 16.43 -8.54 15.16
C ALA A 401 16.07 -8.91 16.62
N ALA A 402 16.44 -8.07 17.60
CA ALA A 402 16.10 -8.26 19.01
C ALA A 402 14.81 -7.54 19.43
N ALA A 403 14.14 -6.84 18.51
CA ALA A 403 12.88 -6.16 18.78
C ALA A 403 11.79 -7.16 19.17
N THR A 404 11.17 -6.94 20.33
CA THR A 404 10.07 -7.79 20.81
C THR A 404 8.73 -7.29 20.31
N VAL A 405 7.95 -8.20 19.73
CA VAL A 405 6.59 -7.91 19.24
C VAL A 405 5.65 -7.68 20.43
N ALA A 406 5.19 -6.44 20.63
CA ALA A 406 4.18 -6.15 21.64
C ALA A 406 2.82 -6.82 21.29
N ASN A 407 2.08 -7.30 22.30
CA ASN A 407 0.75 -7.91 22.15
C ASN A 407 0.70 -9.18 21.27
N THR A 408 1.75 -10.00 21.27
CA THR A 408 1.89 -11.26 20.49
C THR A 408 0.67 -12.19 20.63
N SER A 409 0.12 -12.33 21.83
CA SER A 409 -1.08 -13.15 22.10
C SER A 409 -2.35 -12.60 21.43
N THR A 410 -2.50 -11.27 21.40
CA THR A 410 -3.66 -10.64 20.73
C THR A 410 -3.55 -10.78 19.22
N ILE A 411 -2.34 -10.60 18.66
CA ILE A 411 -2.06 -10.81 17.24
C ILE A 411 -2.37 -12.26 16.86
N ALA A 412 -1.83 -13.23 17.61
CA ALA A 412 -2.10 -14.66 17.43
C ALA A 412 -3.60 -14.97 17.42
N ALA A 413 -4.35 -14.47 18.40
CA ALA A 413 -5.79 -14.70 18.49
C ALA A 413 -6.57 -14.14 17.29
N VAL A 414 -6.20 -12.95 16.78
CA VAL A 414 -6.82 -12.39 15.56
C VAL A 414 -6.49 -13.25 14.35
N LEU A 415 -5.22 -13.59 14.14
CA LEU A 415 -4.78 -14.37 12.98
C LEU A 415 -5.42 -15.76 12.94
N LEU A 416 -5.54 -16.43 14.09
CA LEU A 416 -6.27 -17.70 14.21
C LEU A 416 -7.75 -17.53 13.83
N SER A 417 -8.38 -16.43 14.27
CA SER A 417 -9.75 -16.08 13.88
C SER A 417 -9.90 -15.89 12.37
N VAL A 418 -8.89 -15.30 11.72
CA VAL A 418 -8.85 -15.13 10.25
C VAL A 418 -8.79 -16.47 9.53
N LEU A 419 -7.90 -17.38 9.95
CA LEU A 419 -7.80 -18.74 9.40
C LEU A 419 -9.14 -19.48 9.45
N GLN A 420 -9.90 -19.30 10.53
CA GLN A 420 -11.22 -19.91 10.69
C GLN A 420 -12.29 -19.29 9.79
N SER A 421 -12.27 -17.97 9.61
CA SER A 421 -13.26 -17.26 8.77
C SER A 421 -13.03 -17.36 7.27
N HIS A 422 -11.78 -17.52 6.83
CA HIS A 422 -11.42 -17.59 5.39
C HIS A 422 -10.58 -18.83 5.07
N PRO A 423 -11.14 -20.05 5.25
CA PRO A 423 -10.37 -21.30 5.18
C PRO A 423 -10.01 -21.76 3.76
N VAL A 424 -10.41 -21.03 2.72
CA VAL A 424 -10.23 -21.40 1.30
C VAL A 424 -9.32 -20.42 0.56
N GLU A 425 -9.07 -19.24 1.13
CA GLU A 425 -8.41 -18.14 0.42
C GLU A 425 -6.89 -18.25 0.52
N GLU A 426 -6.28 -18.93 -0.46
CA GLU A 426 -4.88 -19.36 -0.47
C GLU A 426 -3.87 -18.23 -0.20
N GLN A 427 -4.05 -17.07 -0.83
CA GLN A 427 -3.16 -15.91 -0.67
C GLN A 427 -3.21 -15.35 0.77
N LEU A 428 -4.41 -15.29 1.34
CA LEU A 428 -4.60 -14.84 2.73
C LEU A 428 -3.99 -15.86 3.70
N LEU A 429 -4.20 -17.16 3.46
CA LEU A 429 -3.63 -18.23 4.27
C LEU A 429 -2.09 -18.17 4.29
N ALA A 430 -1.45 -18.03 3.13
CA ALA A 430 0.00 -17.90 3.03
C ALA A 430 0.51 -16.69 3.83
N THR A 431 -0.14 -15.53 3.68
CA THR A 431 0.22 -14.30 4.42
C THR A 431 0.06 -14.46 5.93
N VAL A 432 -1.03 -15.11 6.36
CA VAL A 432 -1.28 -15.39 7.78
C VAL A 432 -0.26 -16.37 8.34
N TYR A 433 0.17 -17.38 7.57
CA TYR A 433 1.25 -18.28 7.98
C TYR A 433 2.57 -17.54 8.15
N SER A 434 2.95 -16.62 7.24
CA SER A 434 4.15 -15.79 7.41
C SER A 434 4.11 -14.96 8.70
N LEU A 435 2.95 -14.35 8.98
CA LEU A 435 2.74 -13.58 10.20
C LEU A 435 2.82 -14.44 11.47
N LEU A 436 2.21 -15.61 11.45
CA LEU A 436 2.27 -16.56 12.56
C LEU A 436 3.70 -17.08 12.78
N THR A 437 4.52 -17.21 11.74
CA THR A 437 5.95 -17.56 11.87
C THR A 437 6.70 -16.50 12.66
N ILE A 438 6.46 -15.23 12.35
CA ILE A 438 7.02 -14.09 13.10
C ILE A 438 6.54 -14.09 14.55
N VAL A 439 5.25 -14.35 14.79
CA VAL A 439 4.67 -14.40 16.14
C VAL A 439 5.25 -15.58 16.93
N ALA A 440 5.43 -16.74 16.30
CA ALA A 440 5.96 -17.95 16.91
C ALA A 440 7.44 -17.81 17.29
N SER A 441 8.26 -17.15 16.46
CA SER A 441 9.68 -16.93 16.74
C SER A 441 9.95 -16.04 17.95
N GLN A 442 8.93 -15.33 18.45
CA GLN A 442 9.00 -14.51 19.66
C GLN A 442 8.74 -15.31 20.95
N GLY A 443 8.31 -16.58 20.86
CA GLY A 443 8.12 -17.51 21.98
C GLY A 443 6.92 -17.25 22.91
N LEU A 444 6.38 -16.03 22.95
CA LEU A 444 5.38 -15.60 23.95
C LEU A 444 3.94 -16.13 23.74
N ALA A 445 3.64 -16.77 22.60
CA ALA A 445 2.30 -17.27 22.26
C ALA A 445 2.25 -18.75 21.86
N MET A 446 3.33 -19.51 22.08
CA MET A 446 3.49 -20.88 21.57
C MET A 446 2.39 -21.84 22.05
N ASP A 447 2.06 -21.81 23.35
CA ASP A 447 1.02 -22.67 23.91
C ASP A 447 -0.38 -22.38 23.36
N GLU A 448 -0.68 -21.11 23.02
CA GLU A 448 -1.97 -20.72 22.44
C GLU A 448 -2.10 -21.20 21.00
N LEU A 449 -1.03 -21.06 20.21
CA LEU A 449 -0.97 -21.55 18.83
C LEU A 449 -1.12 -23.08 18.76
N GLN A 450 -0.45 -23.81 19.66
CA GLN A 450 -0.61 -25.26 19.74
C GLN A 450 -2.02 -25.68 20.17
N ARG A 451 -2.59 -25.03 21.19
CA ARG A 451 -3.96 -25.30 21.66
C ARG A 451 -5.02 -25.01 20.59
N ALA A 452 -4.73 -24.13 19.64
CA ALA A 452 -5.61 -23.81 18.53
C ALA A 452 -5.62 -24.87 17.41
N GLY A 453 -4.79 -25.93 17.49
CA GLY A 453 -4.73 -27.00 16.49
C GLY A 453 -3.92 -26.62 15.23
N LEU A 454 -2.97 -25.71 15.36
CA LEU A 454 -2.25 -25.16 14.21
C LEU A 454 -1.38 -26.20 13.48
N PHE A 455 -0.86 -27.22 14.19
CA PHE A 455 -0.17 -28.34 13.55
C PHE A 455 -1.09 -29.10 12.60
N GLU A 456 -2.30 -29.44 13.05
CA GLU A 456 -3.31 -30.13 12.26
C GLU A 456 -3.75 -29.30 11.05
N ASP A 457 -3.94 -27.99 11.22
CA ASP A 457 -4.29 -27.09 10.13
C ASP A 457 -3.19 -27.03 9.06
N ILE A 458 -1.92 -26.83 9.45
CA ILE A 458 -0.78 -26.79 8.50
C ILE A 458 -0.69 -28.10 7.73
N LEU A 459 -0.65 -29.23 8.43
CA LEU A 459 -0.50 -30.55 7.81
C LEU A 459 -1.67 -30.87 6.88
N LYS A 460 -2.90 -30.49 7.27
CA LYS A 460 -4.07 -30.61 6.38
C LYS A 460 -3.93 -29.77 5.12
N ARG A 461 -3.33 -28.57 5.19
CA ARG A 461 -3.10 -27.74 3.99
C ARG A 461 -2.03 -28.31 3.08
N LEU A 462 -0.92 -28.79 3.63
CA LEU A 462 0.12 -29.47 2.85
C LEU A 462 -0.45 -30.70 2.11
N ASP A 463 -1.31 -31.47 2.77
CA ASP A 463 -2.01 -32.64 2.19
C ASP A 463 -3.04 -32.23 1.10
N SER A 464 -3.81 -31.17 1.34
CA SER A 464 -4.87 -30.75 0.40
C SER A 464 -4.37 -29.95 -0.81
N LEU A 465 -3.25 -29.23 -0.67
CA LEU A 465 -2.73 -28.28 -1.66
C LEU A 465 -1.22 -28.48 -1.89
N PRO A 466 -0.74 -29.70 -2.19
CA PRO A 466 0.71 -29.98 -2.30
C PRO A 466 1.39 -29.25 -3.46
N ARG A 467 0.61 -28.74 -4.43
CA ARG A 467 1.10 -28.00 -5.60
C ARG A 467 1.05 -26.48 -5.45
N ASN A 468 0.53 -25.94 -4.34
CA ASN A 468 0.59 -24.52 -4.08
C ASN A 468 1.91 -24.18 -3.37
N ARG A 469 2.86 -23.62 -4.13
CA ARG A 469 4.19 -23.27 -3.63
C ARG A 469 4.15 -22.38 -2.39
N ASP A 470 3.33 -21.33 -2.41
CA ASP A 470 3.30 -20.32 -1.35
C ASP A 470 2.72 -20.89 -0.05
N ILE A 471 1.69 -21.73 -0.13
CA ILE A 471 1.17 -22.41 1.05
C ILE A 471 2.22 -23.38 1.61
N CYS A 472 2.90 -24.13 0.74
CA CYS A 472 3.92 -25.09 1.15
C CYS A 472 5.09 -24.41 1.87
N ILE A 473 5.71 -23.39 1.29
CA ILE A 473 6.86 -22.71 1.90
C ILE A 473 6.50 -22.03 3.22
N HIS A 474 5.38 -21.32 3.28
CA HIS A 474 4.97 -20.61 4.49
C HIS A 474 4.46 -21.57 5.58
N GLY A 475 3.79 -22.65 5.18
CA GLY A 475 3.39 -23.74 6.09
C GLY A 475 4.60 -24.45 6.69
N LEU A 476 5.61 -24.79 5.88
CA LEU A 476 6.86 -25.40 6.36
C LEU A 476 7.64 -24.45 7.28
N SER A 477 7.74 -23.16 6.92
CA SER A 477 8.39 -22.15 7.76
C SER A 477 7.71 -21.99 9.12
N LEU A 478 6.38 -21.97 9.12
CA LEU A 478 5.61 -21.91 10.36
C LEU A 478 5.76 -23.19 11.18
N LEU A 479 5.72 -24.36 10.53
CA LEU A 479 5.94 -25.64 11.18
C LEU A 479 7.33 -25.70 11.84
N TRP A 480 8.36 -25.21 11.16
CA TRP A 480 9.70 -25.07 11.72
C TRP A 480 9.71 -24.16 12.96
N ALA A 481 9.12 -22.96 12.88
CA ALA A 481 9.07 -22.02 14.01
C ALA A 481 8.33 -22.60 15.23
N LEU A 482 7.30 -23.42 15.00
CA LEU A 482 6.58 -24.13 16.06
C LEU A 482 7.38 -25.31 16.66
N LEU A 483 8.46 -25.76 16.02
CA LEU A 483 9.25 -26.92 16.43
C LEU A 483 10.56 -26.58 17.14
N VAL A 484 11.22 -25.45 16.80
CA VAL A 484 12.59 -25.11 17.27
C VAL A 484 12.71 -25.07 18.79
N ASP A 485 11.73 -24.49 19.50
CA ASP A 485 11.81 -24.26 20.96
C ASP A 485 10.58 -24.73 21.74
N ALA A 486 9.74 -25.59 21.15
CA ALA A 486 8.45 -25.91 21.72
C ALA A 486 8.43 -27.15 22.63
N ILE A 487 7.83 -27.01 23.81
CA ILE A 487 7.35 -28.16 24.60
C ILE A 487 6.08 -28.67 23.93
N ILE A 488 6.23 -29.66 23.06
CA ILE A 488 5.10 -30.19 22.27
C ILE A 488 4.15 -30.97 23.18
N VAL A 489 2.94 -30.41 23.39
CA VAL A 489 1.92 -30.99 24.26
C VAL A 489 1.27 -32.24 23.65
N ASN A 490 1.12 -32.29 22.33
CA ASN A 490 0.54 -33.42 21.60
C ASN A 490 1.37 -33.73 20.34
N LYS A 491 1.98 -34.93 20.28
CA LYS A 491 2.79 -35.38 19.14
C LYS A 491 1.99 -36.09 18.06
N ALA A 492 0.75 -36.51 18.33
CA ALA A 492 -0.04 -37.31 17.39
C ALA A 492 -0.21 -36.67 15.99
N PRO A 493 -0.40 -35.35 15.84
CA PRO A 493 -0.48 -34.72 14.52
C PRO A 493 0.81 -34.86 13.71
N LEU A 494 1.96 -34.83 14.38
CA LEU A 494 3.28 -34.80 13.76
C LEU A 494 3.71 -36.15 13.17
N GLU A 495 3.01 -37.25 13.48
CA GLU A 495 3.28 -38.57 12.88
C GLU A 495 3.09 -38.57 11.36
N ARG A 496 2.22 -37.69 10.83
CA ARG A 496 2.01 -37.54 9.38
C ARG A 496 2.96 -36.54 8.73
N ALA A 497 3.71 -35.77 9.52
CA ALA A 497 4.53 -34.68 9.01
C ALA A 497 5.65 -35.15 8.06
N PRO A 498 6.43 -36.21 8.36
CA PRO A 498 7.53 -36.64 7.48
C PRO A 498 7.06 -36.96 6.05
N ALA A 499 6.00 -37.76 5.91
CA ALA A 499 5.44 -38.14 4.63
C ALA A 499 4.95 -36.93 3.82
N LEU A 500 4.27 -35.98 4.46
CA LEU A 500 3.78 -34.77 3.80
C LEU A 500 4.91 -33.83 3.38
N VAL A 501 5.94 -33.66 4.23
CA VAL A 501 7.12 -32.85 3.88
C VAL A 501 7.88 -33.50 2.73
N ALA A 502 7.99 -34.84 2.72
CA ALA A 502 8.59 -35.60 1.64
C ALA A 502 7.84 -35.38 0.31
N GLU A 503 6.51 -35.43 0.31
CA GLU A 503 5.67 -35.16 -0.87
C GLU A 503 5.88 -33.73 -1.40
N VAL A 504 5.99 -32.74 -0.51
CA VAL A 504 6.24 -31.34 -0.90
C VAL A 504 7.62 -31.18 -1.55
N LEU A 505 8.67 -31.78 -0.97
CA LEU A 505 10.02 -31.76 -1.54
C LEU A 505 10.08 -32.47 -2.90
N ALA A 506 9.37 -33.59 -3.05
CA ALA A 506 9.26 -34.31 -4.32
C ALA A 506 8.49 -33.50 -5.38
N THR A 507 7.54 -32.67 -4.96
CA THR A 507 6.76 -31.80 -5.86
C THR A 507 7.57 -30.60 -6.35
N PHE A 508 8.46 -30.05 -5.51
CA PHE A 508 9.28 -28.87 -5.82
C PHE A 508 10.80 -29.11 -5.69
N PRO A 509 11.38 -30.10 -6.41
CA PRO A 509 12.79 -30.48 -6.22
C PRO A 509 13.76 -29.35 -6.60
N GLY A 510 13.40 -28.53 -7.59
CA GLY A 510 14.22 -27.41 -8.06
C GLY A 510 14.02 -26.09 -7.29
N ASP A 511 13.17 -26.06 -6.26
CA ASP A 511 12.89 -24.84 -5.50
C ASP A 511 13.75 -24.77 -4.24
N ALA A 512 14.77 -23.92 -4.25
CA ALA A 512 15.74 -23.82 -3.16
C ALA A 512 15.11 -23.42 -1.83
N GLU A 513 14.09 -22.56 -1.83
CA GLU A 513 13.48 -22.06 -0.60
C GLU A 513 12.56 -23.11 0.04
N VAL A 514 11.77 -23.83 -0.77
CA VAL A 514 10.96 -24.96 -0.30
C VAL A 514 11.87 -26.07 0.23
N ALA A 515 12.97 -26.35 -0.48
CA ALA A 515 13.95 -27.34 -0.06
C ALA A 515 14.61 -26.97 1.28
N GLU A 516 15.02 -25.72 1.45
CA GLU A 516 15.63 -25.22 2.69
C GLU A 516 14.66 -25.37 3.88
N ALA A 517 13.41 -24.92 3.73
CA ALA A 517 12.39 -25.03 4.76
C ALA A 517 12.02 -26.50 5.07
N GLY A 518 11.87 -27.34 4.05
CA GLY A 518 11.55 -28.76 4.20
C GLY A 518 12.67 -29.54 4.90
N CYS A 519 13.93 -29.33 4.50
CA CYS A 519 15.10 -29.91 5.16
C CYS A 519 15.18 -29.51 6.64
N ALA A 520 14.91 -28.22 6.95
CA ALA A 520 14.91 -27.74 8.32
C ALA A 520 13.84 -28.42 9.18
N VAL A 521 12.62 -28.59 8.65
CA VAL A 521 11.54 -29.32 9.35
C VAL A 521 11.91 -30.79 9.55
N LEU A 522 12.40 -31.49 8.53
CA LEU A 522 12.82 -32.90 8.64
C LEU A 522 13.92 -33.10 9.67
N TRP A 523 14.88 -32.17 9.74
CA TRP A 523 15.89 -32.17 10.79
C TRP A 523 15.24 -32.04 12.18
N LEU A 524 14.36 -31.08 12.42
CA LEU A 524 13.69 -30.96 13.73
C LEU A 524 12.85 -32.19 14.09
N LEU A 525 12.14 -32.78 13.11
CA LEU A 525 11.37 -34.01 13.31
C LEU A 525 12.27 -35.20 13.69
N SER A 526 13.49 -35.27 13.16
CA SER A 526 14.47 -36.30 13.53
C SER A 526 14.94 -36.14 14.99
N LEU A 527 15.12 -34.91 15.47
CA LEU A 527 15.53 -34.61 16.84
C LEU A 527 14.45 -34.92 17.89
N LEU A 528 13.16 -34.82 17.54
CA LEU A 528 12.05 -35.10 18.46
C LEU A 528 12.00 -36.55 18.97
N GLY A 529 12.72 -37.47 18.30
CA GLY A 529 12.93 -38.83 18.78
C GLY A 529 13.97 -38.98 19.89
N GLU A 530 14.93 -38.05 20.00
CA GLU A 530 16.01 -38.16 20.97
C GLU A 530 15.58 -37.80 22.41
N GLN A 531 14.63 -36.87 22.57
CA GLN A 531 14.23 -36.36 23.90
C GLN A 531 13.57 -37.41 24.82
N LEU A 532 13.14 -38.55 24.28
CA LEU A 532 12.58 -39.67 25.06
C LEU A 532 13.66 -40.61 25.64
N GLY A 533 14.86 -40.65 25.05
CA GLY A 533 15.94 -41.53 25.50
C GLY A 533 16.65 -41.06 26.78
N ALA A 534 16.64 -39.75 27.06
CA ALA A 534 17.33 -39.16 28.21
C ALA A 534 16.53 -39.19 29.52
N GLN A 535 15.19 -39.10 29.46
CA GLN A 535 14.33 -39.16 30.66
C GLN A 535 14.07 -40.62 31.13
N GLY A 536 14.09 -41.59 30.23
CA GLY A 536 13.90 -43.01 30.56
C GLY A 536 15.07 -43.66 31.33
N ARG A 537 16.28 -43.07 31.30
CA ARG A 537 17.46 -43.63 32.00
C ARG A 537 17.58 -43.24 33.48
N ARG A 538 16.70 -42.37 34.01
CA ARG A 538 16.70 -41.98 35.44
C ARG A 538 15.69 -42.74 36.30
N ALA A 539 14.76 -43.50 35.72
CA ALA A 539 13.83 -44.34 36.46
C ALA A 539 14.25 -45.81 36.37
N GLY A 540 14.94 -46.29 37.41
CA GLY A 540 15.43 -47.67 37.46
C GLY A 540 14.30 -48.70 37.33
N ARG A 541 14.47 -49.65 36.40
CA ARG A 541 13.80 -50.95 36.41
C ARG A 541 14.66 -52.03 35.75
N ALA A 542 14.61 -53.21 36.35
CA ALA A 542 15.44 -54.39 36.12
C ALA A 542 15.29 -55.02 34.71
N PRO A 543 16.26 -55.85 34.26
CA PRO A 543 16.30 -56.37 32.90
C PRO A 543 15.46 -57.65 32.80
N GLY A 544 14.55 -57.69 31.84
CA GLY A 544 13.83 -58.91 31.51
C GLY A 544 12.41 -58.68 31.06
N HIS A 545 12.23 -58.04 29.90
CA HIS A 545 11.18 -58.36 28.93
C HIS A 545 11.58 -57.69 27.61
N ARG A 546 11.53 -58.45 26.51
CA ARG A 546 11.72 -57.94 25.14
C ARG A 546 10.65 -56.88 24.89
N CYS A 547 11.02 -55.61 24.99
CA CYS A 547 10.19 -54.51 24.51
C CYS A 547 10.49 -54.31 23.03
N ALA A 548 9.42 -54.27 22.23
CA ALA A 548 9.44 -53.94 20.82
C ALA A 548 10.12 -52.59 20.57
N GLY A 549 10.99 -52.56 19.55
CA GLY A 549 11.48 -51.43 18.75
C GLY A 549 12.01 -50.17 19.48
N PRO A 550 13.20 -49.64 19.14
CA PRO A 550 13.51 -48.26 19.48
C PRO A 550 12.53 -47.38 18.70
N SER A 551 11.59 -46.72 19.38
CA SER A 551 10.67 -45.78 18.75
C SER A 551 11.46 -44.63 18.14
N THR A 552 11.71 -44.70 16.83
CA THR A 552 12.32 -43.63 16.04
C THR A 552 11.33 -42.47 15.99
N GLY A 553 11.54 -41.46 16.84
CA GLY A 553 10.87 -40.15 16.82
C GLY A 553 9.52 -40.00 16.10
N CYS A 554 9.37 -38.90 15.36
CA CYS A 554 8.22 -38.69 14.49
C CYS A 554 8.43 -39.31 13.10
N ILE A 555 9.68 -39.64 12.74
CA ILE A 555 10.06 -40.31 11.48
C ILE A 555 10.19 -41.81 11.76
N GLN A 556 9.31 -42.62 11.16
CA GLN A 556 9.34 -44.07 11.32
C GLN A 556 10.51 -44.68 10.55
N GLU A 557 11.02 -45.83 11.00
CA GLU A 557 12.11 -46.56 10.35
C GLU A 557 11.84 -46.87 8.86
N GLN A 558 10.56 -47.01 8.49
CA GLN A 558 10.08 -47.25 7.13
C GLN A 558 10.25 -46.03 6.21
N GLU A 559 10.20 -44.82 6.78
CA GLU A 559 10.26 -43.54 6.08
C GLU A 559 11.70 -43.02 6.00
N CYS A 560 12.61 -43.51 6.86
CA CYS A 560 14.01 -43.09 6.93
C CYS A 560 14.73 -43.16 5.59
N ALA A 561 14.50 -44.21 4.79
CA ALA A 561 15.16 -44.37 3.50
C ALA A 561 14.74 -43.26 2.51
N GLU A 562 13.44 -42.97 2.43
CA GLU A 562 12.91 -41.91 1.56
C GLU A 562 13.37 -40.52 2.02
N VAL A 563 13.37 -40.26 3.32
CA VAL A 563 13.85 -38.99 3.87
C VAL A 563 15.33 -38.78 3.58
N VAL A 564 16.18 -39.81 3.76
CA VAL A 564 17.61 -39.73 3.41
C VAL A 564 17.82 -39.43 1.93
N ASP A 565 17.06 -40.10 1.06
CA ASP A 565 17.11 -39.90 -0.39
C ASP A 565 16.80 -38.44 -0.77
N LEU A 566 15.74 -37.88 -0.18
CA LEU A 566 15.32 -36.50 -0.41
C LEU A 566 16.32 -35.48 0.13
N LEU A 567 16.93 -35.72 1.29
CA LEU A 567 17.98 -34.85 1.84
C LEU A 567 19.22 -34.84 0.93
N LEU A 568 19.68 -36.02 0.49
CA LEU A 568 20.79 -36.13 -0.44
C LEU A 568 20.46 -35.50 -1.81
N GLN A 569 19.23 -35.67 -2.30
CA GLN A 569 18.78 -35.04 -3.54
C GLN A 569 18.74 -33.51 -3.41
N SER A 570 18.26 -32.98 -2.29
CA SER A 570 18.20 -31.53 -2.03
C SER A 570 19.60 -30.92 -2.00
N ILE A 571 20.57 -31.58 -1.36
CA ILE A 571 21.98 -31.16 -1.37
C ILE A 571 22.52 -31.14 -2.81
N ARG A 572 22.25 -32.17 -3.62
CA ARG A 572 22.73 -32.22 -5.02
C ARG A 572 22.22 -31.09 -5.88
N LEU A 573 20.95 -30.72 -5.71
CA LEU A 573 20.31 -29.70 -6.54
C LEU A 573 20.70 -28.27 -6.12
N HIS A 574 21.03 -28.07 -4.84
CA HIS A 574 21.23 -26.74 -4.24
C HIS A 574 22.55 -26.65 -3.46
N GLN A 575 23.65 -27.18 -4.02
CA GLN A 575 24.95 -27.22 -3.35
C GLN A 575 25.47 -25.83 -2.97
N ASP A 576 25.03 -24.76 -3.62
CA ASP A 576 25.42 -23.38 -3.36
C ASP A 576 24.70 -22.74 -2.15
N ARG A 577 23.67 -23.40 -1.61
CA ARG A 577 22.84 -22.88 -0.51
C ARG A 577 23.32 -23.38 0.85
N VAL A 578 24.21 -22.62 1.49
CA VAL A 578 24.83 -22.93 2.80
C VAL A 578 23.82 -23.40 3.86
N LEU A 579 22.73 -22.64 4.08
CA LEU A 579 21.72 -22.97 5.12
C LEU A 579 21.00 -24.29 4.84
N LEU A 580 20.62 -24.53 3.59
CA LEU A 580 19.98 -25.79 3.16
C LEU A 580 20.93 -26.96 3.37
N VAL A 581 22.17 -26.81 2.90
CA VAL A 581 23.23 -27.81 3.04
C VAL A 581 23.44 -28.16 4.52
N ASN A 582 23.55 -27.14 5.38
CA ASN A 582 23.75 -27.34 6.81
C ASN A 582 22.57 -28.09 7.46
N ASN A 583 21.33 -27.65 7.20
CA ASN A 583 20.11 -28.30 7.70
C ASN A 583 20.00 -29.76 7.24
N ALA A 584 20.31 -30.03 5.97
CA ALA A 584 20.24 -31.37 5.40
C ALA A 584 21.30 -32.31 6.00
N TYR A 585 22.54 -31.85 6.18
CA TYR A 585 23.58 -32.65 6.83
C TYR A 585 23.28 -32.92 8.30
N HIS A 586 22.73 -31.95 9.04
CA HIS A 586 22.28 -32.18 10.41
C HIS A 586 21.12 -33.18 10.48
N GLY A 587 20.17 -33.13 9.56
CA GLY A 587 19.10 -34.12 9.44
C GLY A 587 19.64 -35.53 9.16
N LEU A 588 20.56 -35.65 8.19
CA LEU A 588 21.24 -36.92 7.88
C LEU A 588 22.02 -37.46 9.09
N ALA A 589 22.74 -36.59 9.80
CA ALA A 589 23.50 -36.97 10.99
C ALA A 589 22.59 -37.48 12.10
N SER A 590 21.48 -36.79 12.37
CA SER A 590 20.51 -37.22 13.39
C SER A 590 19.86 -38.55 13.04
N LEU A 591 19.49 -38.77 11.77
CA LEU A 591 18.94 -40.03 11.30
C LEU A 591 19.97 -41.17 11.35
N ALA A 592 21.20 -40.94 10.88
CA ALA A 592 22.27 -41.94 10.88
C ALA A 592 22.64 -42.38 12.31
N LYS A 593 22.56 -41.47 13.29
CA LYS A 593 22.81 -41.78 14.70
C LYS A 593 21.80 -42.78 15.28
N VAL A 594 20.55 -42.78 14.81
CA VAL A 594 19.46 -43.60 15.39
C VAL A 594 18.98 -44.75 14.50
N SER A 595 19.38 -44.77 13.22
CA SER A 595 18.97 -45.79 12.25
C SER A 595 20.15 -46.27 11.39
N GLU A 596 20.48 -47.55 11.53
CA GLU A 596 21.48 -48.22 10.70
C GLU A 596 21.07 -48.22 9.21
N LEU A 597 19.76 -48.36 8.93
CA LEU A 597 19.24 -48.27 7.56
C LEU A 597 19.49 -46.88 6.95
N ALA A 598 19.29 -45.80 7.71
CA ALA A 598 19.59 -44.45 7.25
C ALA A 598 21.10 -44.27 6.98
N ALA A 599 21.95 -44.76 7.88
CA ALA A 599 23.41 -44.72 7.70
C ALA A 599 23.86 -45.50 6.46
N LEU A 600 23.32 -46.71 6.25
CA LEU A 600 23.59 -47.52 5.06
C LEU A 600 23.15 -46.80 3.78
N GLN A 601 21.97 -46.18 3.80
CA GLN A 601 21.38 -45.49 2.64
C GLN A 601 22.22 -44.28 2.18
N VAL A 602 22.97 -43.64 3.08
CA VAL A 602 23.93 -42.58 2.76
C VAL A 602 25.18 -43.13 2.07
N VAL A 603 25.68 -44.28 2.51
CA VAL A 603 26.94 -44.86 2.03
C VAL A 603 26.77 -45.61 0.71
N LEU A 604 25.58 -46.17 0.44
CA LEU A 604 25.34 -46.99 -0.75
C LEU A 604 25.55 -46.22 -2.07
N PRO A 605 26.29 -46.79 -3.04
CA PRO A 605 26.47 -46.19 -4.37
C PRO A 605 25.15 -46.08 -5.14
N ARG A 606 24.97 -45.02 -5.92
CA ARG A 606 23.78 -44.79 -6.77
C ARG A 606 24.16 -44.42 -8.19
N GLU A 607 23.22 -44.63 -9.12
CA GLU A 607 23.36 -44.25 -10.54
C GLU A 607 23.62 -42.75 -10.74
N THR A 608 23.16 -41.90 -9.82
CA THR A 608 23.32 -40.44 -9.86
C THR A 608 24.60 -39.92 -9.18
N GLY A 609 25.48 -40.81 -8.68
CA GLY A 609 26.68 -40.51 -7.85
C GLY A 609 26.49 -40.94 -6.39
N GLY A 610 27.51 -41.45 -5.70
CA GLY A 610 27.38 -41.95 -4.31
C GLY A 610 27.16 -40.83 -3.27
N GLY A 611 26.54 -41.14 -2.12
CA GLY A 611 26.38 -40.14 -1.05
C GLY A 611 27.72 -39.70 -0.44
N LEU A 612 28.72 -40.59 -0.41
CA LEU A 612 30.09 -40.24 -0.02
C LEU A 612 30.79 -39.30 -1.00
N ASP A 613 30.51 -39.43 -2.31
CA ASP A 613 31.07 -38.52 -3.31
C ASP A 613 30.46 -37.13 -3.17
N LEU A 614 29.15 -37.05 -2.92
CA LEU A 614 28.46 -35.80 -2.63
C LEU A 614 29.00 -35.11 -1.37
N ILE A 615 29.30 -35.87 -0.31
CA ILE A 615 29.94 -35.35 0.91
C ILE A 615 31.29 -34.71 0.57
N ARG A 616 32.11 -35.40 -0.23
CA ARG A 616 33.41 -34.89 -0.66
C ARG A 616 33.27 -33.61 -1.48
N GLU A 617 32.36 -33.59 -2.45
CA GLU A 617 32.07 -32.41 -3.29
C GLU A 617 31.61 -31.22 -2.44
N THR A 618 30.68 -31.46 -1.51
CA THR A 618 30.16 -30.43 -0.60
C THR A 618 31.29 -29.86 0.27
N TYR A 619 32.13 -30.73 0.86
CA TYR A 619 33.26 -30.29 1.68
C TYR A 619 34.26 -29.47 0.88
N GLN A 620 34.56 -29.84 -0.37
CA GLN A 620 35.45 -29.07 -1.24
C GLN A 620 34.87 -27.69 -1.58
N LEU A 621 33.54 -27.60 -1.73
CA LEU A 621 32.87 -26.35 -2.05
C LEU A 621 32.79 -25.39 -0.85
N HIS A 622 32.62 -25.94 0.37
CA HIS A 622 32.37 -25.17 1.60
C HIS A 622 33.46 -25.37 2.67
N CYS A 623 34.69 -25.70 2.29
CA CYS A 623 35.77 -25.99 3.26
C CYS A 623 36.11 -24.81 4.18
N ASP A 624 35.75 -23.59 3.76
CA ASP A 624 35.98 -22.36 4.50
C ASP A 624 34.79 -21.97 5.40
N ASP A 625 33.65 -22.66 5.32
CA ASP A 625 32.47 -22.45 6.17
C ASP A 625 32.49 -23.40 7.39
N PRO A 626 32.68 -22.87 8.62
CA PRO A 626 32.84 -23.72 9.79
C PRO A 626 31.56 -24.51 10.16
N GLU A 627 30.38 -23.97 9.89
CA GLU A 627 29.12 -24.62 10.24
C GLU A 627 28.83 -25.81 9.32
N VAL A 628 29.06 -25.64 8.00
CA VAL A 628 28.92 -26.73 7.03
C VAL A 628 29.96 -27.82 7.28
N VAL A 629 31.21 -27.45 7.59
CA VAL A 629 32.25 -28.41 7.94
C VAL A 629 31.89 -29.20 9.20
N GLU A 630 31.34 -28.54 10.22
CA GLU A 630 30.89 -29.19 11.45
C GLU A 630 29.77 -30.19 11.18
N SER A 631 28.73 -29.82 10.41
CA SER A 631 27.60 -30.74 10.11
C SER A 631 28.03 -31.93 9.25
N VAL A 632 28.93 -31.73 8.29
CA VAL A 632 29.54 -32.82 7.51
C VAL A 632 30.36 -33.75 8.41
N CYS A 633 31.20 -33.20 9.28
CA CYS A 633 32.02 -33.99 10.20
C CYS A 633 31.16 -34.78 11.20
N LEU A 634 30.06 -34.19 11.66
CA LEU A 634 29.10 -34.83 12.55
C LEU A 634 28.46 -36.06 11.89
N LEU A 635 28.02 -35.93 10.62
CA LEU A 635 27.52 -37.07 9.85
C LEU A 635 28.58 -38.16 9.71
N LEU A 636 29.80 -37.79 9.29
CA LEU A 636 30.91 -38.74 9.13
C LEU A 636 31.25 -39.47 10.44
N ALA A 637 31.21 -38.78 11.58
CA ALA A 637 31.43 -39.39 12.89
C ALA A 637 30.37 -40.45 13.22
N TYR A 638 29.09 -40.18 12.95
CA TYR A 638 28.04 -41.17 13.16
C TYR A 638 28.11 -42.34 12.16
N LEU A 639 28.47 -42.09 10.90
CA LEU A 639 28.70 -43.16 9.94
C LEU A 639 29.89 -44.05 10.34
N ALA A 640 30.97 -43.45 10.85
CA ALA A 640 32.16 -44.18 11.31
C ALA A 640 31.89 -45.02 12.57
N ALA A 641 30.94 -44.64 13.42
CA ALA A 641 30.55 -45.42 14.59
C ALA A 641 30.06 -46.84 14.23
N TYR A 642 29.50 -47.04 13.04
CA TYR A 642 29.09 -48.36 12.55
C TYR A 642 30.27 -49.20 12.01
N SER A 643 31.46 -48.60 11.83
CA SER A 643 32.68 -49.31 11.41
C SER A 643 33.48 -49.88 12.58
N GLU A 644 33.20 -49.45 13.81
CA GLU A 644 33.89 -49.86 15.04
C GLU A 644 33.10 -50.85 15.90
N ASP A 645 32.54 -51.92 15.30
CA ASP A 645 32.06 -53.07 16.08
C ASP A 645 32.97 -54.31 15.90
N PRO A 646 34.18 -54.32 16.50
CA PRO A 646 34.93 -55.55 16.69
C PRO A 646 34.45 -56.25 17.97
N ALA A 647 33.56 -57.23 17.78
CA ALA A 647 33.28 -58.36 18.68
C ALA A 647 32.45 -58.12 19.97
N HIS A 648 31.24 -58.68 20.01
CA HIS A 648 30.93 -59.83 20.88
C HIS A 648 29.61 -60.56 20.50
N GLY A 649 29.76 -61.75 19.90
CA GLY A 649 28.98 -62.93 20.25
C GLY A 649 27.53 -63.08 19.77
N CYS A 650 27.32 -63.61 18.56
CA CYS A 650 26.54 -64.83 18.34
C CYS A 650 26.85 -65.40 16.96
N GLY A 651 27.11 -66.71 16.90
CA GLY A 651 27.76 -67.35 15.77
C GLY A 651 26.86 -67.69 14.59
N GLY A 652 27.53 -67.88 13.45
CA GLY A 652 27.18 -68.82 12.40
C GLY A 652 26.17 -68.33 11.35
N GLY A 653 26.65 -68.07 10.13
CA GLY A 653 25.79 -67.93 8.96
C GLY A 653 26.37 -67.03 7.87
N GLU A 654 27.17 -67.65 7.01
CA GLU A 654 27.61 -67.26 5.66
C GLU A 654 27.02 -65.98 5.01
N GLY A 655 27.92 -65.10 4.56
CA GLY A 655 27.59 -63.95 3.72
C GLY A 655 28.76 -62.99 3.47
N ARG A 656 29.97 -63.50 3.24
CA ARG A 656 31.13 -62.66 2.86
C ARG A 656 31.04 -62.31 1.37
N ASN A 657 30.97 -61.02 1.04
CA ASN A 657 31.75 -60.30 0.02
C ASN A 657 30.92 -59.17 -0.62
N ALA A 658 31.26 -57.91 -0.31
CA ALA A 658 31.35 -56.80 -1.28
C ALA A 658 31.57 -55.44 -0.57
N LEU A 659 32.67 -55.27 0.17
CA LEU A 659 33.18 -53.93 0.50
C LEU A 659 34.69 -53.94 0.27
N GLY A 660 35.06 -53.71 -0.99
CA GLY A 660 36.42 -53.41 -1.38
C GLY A 660 36.79 -52.02 -0.90
N GLN A 661 37.84 -51.99 -0.08
CA GLN A 661 38.75 -50.88 0.21
C GLN A 661 38.57 -49.62 -0.66
N ALA A 662 38.10 -48.54 -0.04
CA ALA A 662 38.44 -47.19 -0.46
C ALA A 662 39.23 -46.55 0.72
N PRO A 663 40.43 -46.00 0.48
CA PRO A 663 41.21 -45.40 1.54
C PRO A 663 40.57 -44.08 1.99
N CYS A 664 40.45 -43.90 3.30
CA CYS A 664 40.19 -42.59 3.90
C CYS A 664 41.36 -41.66 3.56
N SER A 665 41.09 -40.67 2.72
CA SER A 665 41.85 -39.42 2.59
C SER A 665 40.88 -38.29 2.36
#